data_AF-A0A8T4SWK6-F1
#
_entry.id   AF-A0A8T4SWK6-F1
#
_cell.length_a   1.000
_cell.length_b   1.000
_cell.length_c   1.000
_cell.angle_alpha   90.00
_cell.angle_beta   90.00
_cell.angle_gamma   90.00
#
_symmetry.space_group_name_H-M   'P 1'
#
loop_
_entity.id
_entity.type
_entity.pdbx_description
1 polymer ?
#
loop_
_entity_poly.entity_id
_entity_poly.type
_entity_poly.pdbx_seq_one_letter_code
_entity_poly.pdbx_strand_id
1 'polypeptide(L)'
;MKKTILASFVLVLVAAIVSAGSFEFKGSTDKMSINEEMGNVLEAVTSVHLGDVKSGTTNTKEGTTKYVQYIRFRDTTTALNTSVVQFTKTSDTDEVGDFLLINSGTAVTDAFFEWHISFDEGLKSKTTDARLDGLQDAKISILNEEYTFIDSSLDNHKVKLTLAKGAIIDLLRQEEKKIYTIGDKTYEIEVTNIETATKKAKFKVNGKETQQLQKGDMEVIETDVSIGISDVILNSNDPQGSAVKLFLGASVLELIDENYEDDAFTRDVNLNKVKLDNAFIKISASLVGDVLKISNIKYRLTVPRTLYIKAGEGVKRYLSQPQALLADWDIRYAGLENVALTRIKLLPSTTDDEYRLEFTAPEDKLINIPFISNKNSFKFGDSTKDLIVVEGTSATDFNIDRYDYFVLTTANTKNGKTYVLTYDSLNNETNTIIFTEVGGSQRSITYSNSSNGGTMGEGTLSIGAMSARFYIEEALPNRLAFDLNGDSDVASDQMDIIVKGGGVLDVGATNAPAAPYDLTLTTDGTQFEESTTAETLTFTIQTSQATRIGISNTLGGVTTVTSSENHVIGISNYGIKVDLTSSTDKADTLLVDYPLSQVFAKVVIDAGTGAKVTTSVAQSTETQCSNGKQDVDETGIDCGGSCSACPTCTDNLKNQGEAGIDCGGPCPKICSAEEEQVQECSGCLQTLEKGKKSCLPFGTTVGTLYCDKAGLLVPLKKNGESCSQAYECKSERCEEGKCGRTMTFSLLLMNGAIILLVLIILYYVFALLK
;
A
#
# COMPACT_ATOMS: atom_id res chain seq x y z
N MET A 1 -25.25 35.51 31.14
CA MET A 1 -24.37 34.97 32.22
C MET A 1 -24.51 33.46 32.26
N LYS A 2 -23.40 32.75 32.05
CA LYS A 2 -23.16 31.30 32.26
C LYS A 2 -24.09 30.30 31.56
N LYS A 3 -23.85 30.07 30.27
CA LYS A 3 -23.94 28.75 29.58
C LYS A 3 -23.27 28.86 28.21
N THR A 4 -21.97 29.14 28.25
CA THR A 4 -21.06 29.15 27.11
C THR A 4 -19.70 28.81 27.71
N ILE A 5 -18.88 28.03 27.00
CA ILE A 5 -17.64 27.35 27.44
C ILE A 5 -17.88 25.95 28.00
N LEU A 6 -18.24 25.01 27.12
CA LEU A 6 -17.64 23.65 27.05
C LEU A 6 -18.08 22.93 25.75
N ALA A 7 -18.01 23.63 24.62
CA ALA A 7 -18.23 23.10 23.28
C ALA A 7 -17.02 23.46 22.41
N SER A 8 -15.90 22.81 22.71
CA SER A 8 -14.65 22.75 21.93
C SER A 8 -13.79 21.70 22.64
N PHE A 9 -13.18 20.80 21.88
CA PHE A 9 -12.55 19.53 22.30
C PHE A 9 -13.47 18.32 22.43
N VAL A 10 -14.17 17.99 21.34
CA VAL A 10 -14.16 16.60 20.87
C VAL A 10 -13.73 16.65 19.40
N LEU A 11 -12.43 16.87 19.20
CA LEU A 11 -11.80 16.49 17.94
C LEU A 11 -11.87 14.97 17.93
N VAL A 12 -12.66 14.42 17.02
CA VAL A 12 -12.75 12.98 16.77
C VAL A 12 -11.35 12.54 16.34
N LEU A 13 -10.58 12.01 17.29
CA LEU A 13 -9.40 11.23 16.97
C LEU A 13 -9.93 9.88 16.49
N VAL A 14 -10.25 9.78 15.19
CA VAL A 14 -10.22 8.47 14.54
C VAL A 14 -8.76 8.06 14.63
N ALA A 15 -8.44 7.24 15.64
CA ALA A 15 -7.16 6.58 15.68
C ALA A 15 -7.12 5.68 14.44
N ALA A 16 -6.47 6.15 13.37
CA ALA A 16 -5.98 5.26 12.34
C ALA A 16 -5.26 4.15 13.09
N ILE A 17 -5.75 2.92 12.97
CA ILE A 17 -5.01 1.75 13.43
C ILE A 17 -3.73 1.82 12.62
N VAL A 18 -2.61 2.16 13.28
CA VAL A 18 -1.29 2.17 12.63
C VAL A 18 -1.03 0.73 12.20
N SER A 19 -1.23 0.44 10.93
CA SER A 19 -0.86 -0.85 10.36
C SER A 19 0.64 -0.83 10.09
N ALA A 20 1.32 -1.86 10.58
CA ALA A 20 2.60 -2.25 10.02
C ALA A 20 2.31 -2.99 8.71
N GLY A 21 3.08 -2.70 7.66
CA GLY A 21 3.05 -3.44 6.39
C GLY A 21 2.20 -2.84 5.27
N SER A 22 1.11 -2.11 5.54
CA SER A 22 0.37 -1.45 4.46
C SER A 22 -0.50 -0.28 4.93
N PHE A 23 -0.77 0.67 4.05
CA PHE A 23 -1.63 1.83 4.28
C PHE A 23 -2.48 2.09 3.03
N GLU A 24 -3.80 2.02 3.14
CA GLU A 24 -4.69 2.50 2.08
C GLU A 24 -4.57 4.02 2.00
N PHE A 25 -4.21 4.53 0.84
CA PHE A 25 -3.89 5.93 0.62
C PHE A 25 -5.16 6.78 0.60
N LYS A 26 -5.39 7.49 1.71
CA LYS A 26 -6.53 8.38 1.91
C LYS A 26 -6.20 9.46 2.96
N GLY A 27 -6.91 10.58 2.89
CA GLY A 27 -6.94 11.58 3.94
C GLY A 27 -7.83 11.17 5.11
N SER A 28 -8.06 12.08 6.06
CA SER A 28 -8.93 11.82 7.21
C SER A 28 -10.41 11.66 6.83
N THR A 29 -10.82 12.37 5.79
CA THR A 29 -12.21 12.48 5.30
C THR A 29 -12.25 12.58 3.78
N ASP A 30 -11.14 12.22 3.14
CA ASP A 30 -10.87 12.43 1.72
C ASP A 30 -10.38 11.09 1.17
N LYS A 31 -11.12 10.56 0.21
CA LYS A 31 -10.79 9.34 -0.50
C LYS A 31 -10.41 9.70 -1.93
N MET A 32 -9.41 8.99 -2.43
CA MET A 32 -8.93 9.18 -3.79
C MET A 32 -10.03 8.95 -4.84
N SER A 33 -10.49 10.04 -5.45
CA SER A 33 -11.44 10.04 -6.55
C SER A 33 -10.76 9.68 -7.87
N ILE A 34 -11.55 9.29 -8.87
CA ILE A 34 -11.04 9.07 -10.23
C ILE A 34 -10.56 10.43 -10.78
N ASN A 35 -9.42 10.43 -11.49
CA ASN A 35 -8.71 11.60 -11.99
C ASN A 35 -8.15 12.56 -10.91
N GLU A 36 -8.12 12.13 -9.65
CA GLU A 36 -7.52 12.90 -8.57
C GLU A 36 -6.04 12.53 -8.34
N GLU A 37 -5.19 13.54 -8.19
CA GLU A 37 -3.77 13.35 -7.86
C GLU A 37 -3.59 12.94 -6.39
N MET A 38 -2.74 11.95 -6.13
CA MET A 38 -2.42 11.50 -4.76
C MET A 38 -1.99 12.65 -3.83
N GLY A 39 -1.25 13.64 -4.34
CA GLY A 39 -0.82 14.79 -3.56
C GLY A 39 -1.94 15.70 -3.04
N ASN A 40 -3.13 15.66 -3.66
CA ASN A 40 -4.30 16.42 -3.19
C ASN A 40 -5.01 15.70 -2.04
N VAL A 41 -5.06 14.36 -2.10
CA VAL A 41 -5.64 13.50 -1.05
C VAL A 41 -4.83 13.54 0.24
N LEU A 42 -3.50 13.39 0.13
CA LEU A 42 -2.61 13.39 1.27
C LEU A 42 -1.21 13.89 0.90
N GLU A 43 -0.77 14.98 1.53
CA GLU A 43 0.54 15.59 1.25
C GLU A 43 1.70 14.61 1.54
N ALA A 44 1.63 13.88 2.66
CA ALA A 44 2.71 13.03 3.11
C ALA A 44 2.27 11.84 3.96
N VAL A 45 2.88 10.69 3.69
CA VAL A 45 2.83 9.50 4.55
C VAL A 45 3.95 9.59 5.58
N THR A 46 3.59 9.36 6.84
CA THR A 46 4.47 9.47 8.01
C THR A 46 4.32 8.23 8.89
N SER A 47 5.07 8.15 9.98
CA SER A 47 4.95 7.09 10.98
C SER A 47 3.54 6.92 11.58
N VAL A 48 2.67 7.94 11.49
CA VAL A 48 1.26 7.87 11.93
C VAL A 48 0.40 7.08 10.95
N HIS A 49 0.72 7.15 9.65
CA HIS A 49 -0.01 6.45 8.59
C HIS A 49 0.54 5.02 8.41
N LEU A 50 1.86 4.88 8.41
CA LEU A 50 2.57 3.63 8.17
C LEU A 50 3.76 3.53 9.12
N GLY A 51 3.70 2.59 10.08
CA GLY A 51 4.73 2.45 11.12
C GLY A 51 6.13 2.12 10.59
N ASP A 52 6.19 1.60 9.36
CA ASP A 52 7.43 1.34 8.62
C ASP A 52 8.17 2.62 8.18
N VAL A 53 7.53 3.79 8.19
CA VAL A 53 8.22 5.09 8.00
C VAL A 53 8.91 5.49 9.32
N LYS A 54 10.01 4.81 9.66
CA LYS A 54 10.63 4.87 11.00
C LYS A 54 11.32 6.20 11.30
N SER A 55 10.73 7.02 12.15
CA SER A 55 11.45 8.14 12.76
C SER A 55 12.32 7.63 13.93
N GLY A 56 13.41 8.33 14.26
CA GLY A 56 14.39 7.78 15.19
C GLY A 56 15.38 8.77 15.77
N THR A 57 16.48 8.24 16.29
CA THR A 57 17.60 8.98 16.84
C THR A 57 18.88 8.41 16.27
N THR A 58 19.85 9.26 15.97
CA THR A 58 21.17 8.88 15.48
C THR A 58 22.26 9.59 16.27
N ASN A 59 23.41 8.94 16.38
CA ASN A 59 24.56 9.41 17.14
C ASN A 59 25.74 9.62 16.21
N THR A 60 26.37 10.79 16.29
CA THR A 60 27.64 11.13 15.65
C THR A 60 28.68 11.43 16.74
N LYS A 61 29.95 11.65 16.35
CA LYS A 61 30.98 12.06 17.33
C LYS A 61 30.73 13.45 17.92
N GLU A 62 29.92 14.25 17.24
CA GLU A 62 29.60 15.64 17.57
C GLU A 62 28.25 15.79 18.31
N GLY A 63 27.51 14.69 18.50
CA GLY A 63 26.32 14.65 19.33
C GLY A 63 25.24 13.70 18.83
N THR A 64 24.07 13.81 19.46
CA THR A 64 22.89 13.00 19.16
C THR A 64 21.82 13.90 18.52
N THR A 65 21.15 13.43 17.48
CA THR A 65 19.99 14.13 16.91
C THR A 65 18.83 13.17 16.68
N LYS A 66 17.61 13.67 16.87
CA LYS A 66 16.40 13.01 16.39
C LYS A 66 16.21 13.29 14.91
N TYR A 67 15.51 12.38 14.23
CA TYR A 67 15.10 12.57 12.85
C TYR A 67 13.68 12.06 12.61
N VAL A 68 12.98 12.74 11.68
CA VAL A 68 11.63 12.39 11.22
C VAL A 68 11.66 12.15 9.71
N GLN A 69 10.89 11.17 9.25
CA GLN A 69 10.79 10.77 7.84
C GLN A 69 9.40 11.00 7.26
N TYR A 70 9.36 11.28 5.96
CA TYR A 70 8.16 11.51 5.16
C TYR A 70 8.31 10.85 3.78
N ILE A 71 7.25 10.21 3.29
CA ILE A 71 7.05 9.96 1.86
C ILE A 71 6.04 11.00 1.39
N ARG A 72 6.48 11.98 0.59
CA ARG A 72 5.68 13.13 0.17
C ARG A 72 5.14 12.92 -1.23
N PHE A 73 3.88 13.31 -1.40
CA PHE A 73 3.16 13.40 -2.66
C PHE A 73 2.77 14.85 -2.99
N ARG A 74 3.01 15.79 -2.09
CA ARG A 74 2.92 17.22 -2.40
C ARG A 74 4.03 17.98 -1.67
N ASP A 75 4.57 18.99 -2.34
CA ASP A 75 5.51 19.93 -1.74
C ASP A 75 5.08 21.35 -2.13
N THR A 76 4.93 22.20 -1.11
CA THR A 76 4.53 23.61 -1.26
C THR A 76 5.57 24.49 -1.94
N THR A 77 6.83 24.03 -2.04
CA THR A 77 7.96 24.82 -2.57
C THR A 77 8.36 24.40 -3.98
N THR A 78 8.26 23.11 -4.30
CA THR A 78 8.59 22.55 -5.62
C THR A 78 7.61 21.45 -5.98
N ALA A 79 6.80 21.66 -7.02
CA ALA A 79 5.73 20.74 -7.42
C ALA A 79 6.24 19.29 -7.63
N LEU A 80 5.36 18.32 -7.37
CA LEU A 80 5.52 16.90 -7.70
C LEU A 80 4.43 16.52 -8.70
N ASN A 81 4.74 15.63 -9.65
CA ASN A 81 3.76 15.09 -10.61
C ASN A 81 3.34 13.71 -10.12
N THR A 82 2.47 13.69 -9.11
CA THR A 82 2.11 12.45 -8.44
C THR A 82 1.11 11.62 -9.20
N SER A 83 1.00 10.37 -8.78
CA SER A 83 0.18 9.41 -9.48
C SER A 83 -1.30 9.75 -9.39
N VAL A 84 -2.03 9.36 -10.43
CA VAL A 84 -3.47 9.57 -10.58
C VAL A 84 -4.10 8.30 -11.15
N VAL A 85 -5.30 7.95 -10.70
CA VAL A 85 -6.04 6.83 -11.29
C VAL A 85 -6.93 7.34 -12.41
N GLN A 86 -6.75 6.81 -13.62
CA GLN A 86 -7.50 7.23 -14.80
C GLN A 86 -7.97 6.02 -15.61
N PHE A 87 -9.14 6.16 -16.23
CA PHE A 87 -9.59 5.24 -17.28
C PHE A 87 -8.99 5.67 -18.62
N THR A 88 -8.12 4.84 -19.19
CA THR A 88 -7.35 5.22 -20.38
C THR A 88 -6.95 4.00 -21.20
N LYS A 89 -6.18 4.23 -22.26
CA LYS A 89 -5.59 3.21 -23.12
C LYS A 89 -4.07 3.22 -22.93
N THR A 90 -3.48 2.05 -22.69
CA THR A 90 -2.02 1.91 -22.60
C THR A 90 -1.37 2.24 -23.95
N SER A 91 -0.28 3.00 -23.96
CA SER A 91 0.41 3.39 -25.19
C SER A 91 1.13 2.24 -25.90
N ASP A 92 1.43 1.15 -25.19
CA ASP A 92 2.27 0.03 -25.65
C ASP A 92 1.47 -1.22 -26.02
N THR A 93 0.45 -1.58 -25.24
CA THR A 93 -0.36 -2.80 -25.48
C THR A 93 -1.75 -2.52 -26.02
N ASP A 94 -2.13 -1.26 -26.21
CA ASP A 94 -3.48 -0.84 -26.61
C ASP A 94 -4.61 -1.34 -25.68
N GLU A 95 -4.27 -1.74 -24.46
CA GLU A 95 -5.20 -2.22 -23.44
C GLU A 95 -6.00 -1.06 -22.86
N VAL A 96 -7.31 -1.25 -22.74
CA VAL A 96 -8.26 -0.27 -22.21
C VAL A 96 -8.69 -0.69 -20.82
N GLY A 97 -8.59 0.22 -19.86
CA GLY A 97 -8.95 -0.03 -18.47
C GLY A 97 -8.67 1.16 -17.56
N ASP A 98 -8.93 0.97 -16.28
CA ASP A 98 -8.47 1.85 -15.21
C ASP A 98 -7.04 1.49 -14.78
N PHE A 99 -6.19 2.50 -14.67
CA PHE A 99 -4.79 2.35 -14.29
C PHE A 99 -4.42 3.43 -13.27
N LEU A 100 -3.51 3.10 -12.35
CA LEU A 100 -2.74 4.12 -11.65
C LEU A 100 -1.60 4.57 -12.58
N LEU A 101 -1.63 5.82 -13.01
CA LEU A 101 -0.65 6.39 -13.91
C LEU A 101 0.50 7.02 -13.13
N ILE A 102 1.72 6.72 -13.56
CA ILE A 102 2.89 7.53 -13.27
C ILE A 102 3.31 8.18 -14.58
N ASN A 103 3.15 9.49 -14.68
CA ASN A 103 3.51 10.24 -15.86
C ASN A 103 5.02 10.20 -16.11
N SER A 104 5.42 10.08 -17.38
CA SER A 104 6.82 10.24 -17.73
C SER A 104 7.31 11.64 -17.45
N GLY A 105 8.59 11.74 -17.13
CA GLY A 105 9.24 13.03 -17.07
C GLY A 105 10.71 12.95 -16.74
N THR A 106 11.37 14.06 -16.98
CA THR A 106 12.80 14.19 -16.78
C THR A 106 13.16 15.35 -15.87
N ALA A 107 12.26 16.28 -15.56
CA ALA A 107 12.52 17.36 -14.62
C ALA A 107 12.31 16.88 -13.16
N VAL A 108 12.92 17.56 -12.20
CA VAL A 108 12.73 17.27 -10.76
C VAL A 108 11.27 17.42 -10.30
N THR A 109 10.49 18.23 -11.02
CA THR A 109 9.05 18.42 -10.78
C THR A 109 8.19 17.28 -11.32
N ASP A 110 8.76 16.43 -12.18
CA ASP A 110 8.07 15.26 -12.72
C ASP A 110 8.17 14.05 -11.78
N ALA A 111 8.76 14.23 -10.59
CA ALA A 111 8.92 13.16 -9.64
C ALA A 111 7.56 12.76 -9.05
N PHE A 112 7.33 11.45 -8.96
CA PHE A 112 6.05 10.91 -8.50
C PHE A 112 5.98 10.71 -6.98
N PHE A 113 7.11 10.83 -6.28
CA PHE A 113 7.21 10.96 -4.83
C PHE A 113 8.52 11.67 -4.42
N GLU A 114 8.55 12.16 -3.18
CA GLU A 114 9.77 12.61 -2.50
C GLU A 114 9.96 11.84 -1.18
N TRP A 115 11.11 11.19 -0.98
CA TRP A 115 11.53 10.78 0.35
C TRP A 115 12.25 11.94 1.03
N HIS A 116 11.80 12.31 2.23
CA HIS A 116 12.37 13.42 2.98
C HIS A 116 12.65 12.98 4.41
N ILE A 117 13.91 13.13 4.84
CA ILE A 117 14.34 13.01 6.24
C ILE A 117 14.80 14.37 6.76
N SER A 118 14.35 14.73 7.97
CA SER A 118 14.70 15.98 8.65
C SER A 118 15.32 15.69 10.02
N PHE A 119 16.39 16.40 10.37
CA PHE A 119 17.14 16.24 11.62
C PHE A 119 16.92 17.46 12.53
N ASP A 120 16.32 17.25 13.71
CA ASP A 120 15.92 18.34 14.63
C ASP A 120 17.10 19.25 15.02
N GLU A 121 18.20 18.67 15.47
CA GLU A 121 19.40 19.42 15.87
C GLU A 121 20.46 19.48 14.75
N GLY A 122 20.16 18.84 13.62
CA GLY A 122 21.05 18.56 12.50
C GLY A 122 21.99 17.38 12.75
N LEU A 123 22.29 16.64 11.69
CA LEU A 123 23.32 15.61 11.67
C LEU A 123 24.69 16.28 11.53
N LYS A 124 25.49 16.23 12.60
CA LYS A 124 26.72 17.03 12.73
C LYS A 124 27.96 16.17 12.52
N SER A 125 28.95 16.74 11.83
CA SER A 125 30.28 16.14 11.69
C SER A 125 31.35 17.22 11.57
N LYS A 126 32.47 17.04 12.27
CA LYS A 126 33.62 17.92 12.09
C LYS A 126 34.31 17.59 10.76
N THR A 127 34.66 18.62 9.99
CA THR A 127 35.43 18.51 8.76
C THR A 127 36.91 18.37 9.10
N THR A 128 37.57 17.34 8.57
CA THR A 128 39.03 17.15 8.70
C THR A 128 39.54 16.57 7.40
N ASP A 129 40.48 17.26 6.72
CA ASP A 129 41.02 16.85 5.41
C ASP A 129 39.94 16.51 4.37
N ALA A 130 38.90 17.35 4.25
CA ALA A 130 37.74 17.13 3.37
C ALA A 130 36.87 15.90 3.72
N ARG A 131 36.99 15.36 4.95
CA ARG A 131 36.24 14.20 5.44
C ARG A 131 35.27 14.57 6.54
N LEU A 132 34.19 13.81 6.65
CA LEU A 132 33.15 13.93 7.67
C LEU A 132 33.18 12.72 8.61
N ASP A 133 34.35 12.39 9.14
CA ASP A 133 34.61 11.19 9.97
C ASP A 133 33.76 11.12 11.26
N GLY A 134 33.10 12.22 11.65
CA GLY A 134 32.10 12.25 12.72
C GLY A 134 30.83 11.45 12.44
N LEU A 135 30.49 11.26 11.15
CA LEU A 135 29.35 10.46 10.71
C LEU A 135 29.65 8.96 10.68
N GLN A 136 30.91 8.56 10.73
CA GLN A 136 31.29 7.15 10.61
C GLN A 136 30.60 6.30 11.69
N ASP A 137 30.02 5.16 11.28
CA ASP A 137 29.23 4.24 12.10
C ASP A 137 27.87 4.79 12.59
N ALA A 138 27.52 6.05 12.27
CA ALA A 138 26.20 6.58 12.54
C ALA A 138 25.16 5.80 11.72
N LYS A 139 23.95 5.67 12.27
CA LYS A 139 22.87 4.88 11.67
C LYS A 139 21.63 5.71 11.46
N ILE A 140 20.99 5.56 10.31
CA ILE A 140 19.66 6.10 10.04
C ILE A 140 18.80 4.98 9.45
N SER A 141 17.48 5.11 9.58
CA SER A 141 16.55 4.28 8.84
C SER A 141 16.13 5.01 7.57
N ILE A 142 16.03 4.29 6.46
CA ILE A 142 15.30 4.71 5.26
C ILE A 142 14.07 3.80 5.22
N LEU A 143 12.90 4.36 5.51
CA LEU A 143 11.71 3.59 5.84
C LEU A 143 12.01 2.54 6.93
N ASN A 144 11.78 1.25 6.66
CA ASN A 144 11.96 0.19 7.64
C ASN A 144 13.36 -0.43 7.64
N GLU A 145 14.24 0.00 6.73
CA GLU A 145 15.59 -0.54 6.54
C GLU A 145 16.65 0.34 7.21
N GLU A 146 17.66 -0.27 7.84
CA GLU A 146 18.75 0.44 8.52
C GLU A 146 19.96 0.61 7.59
N TYR A 147 20.47 1.83 7.55
CA TYR A 147 21.65 2.24 6.80
C TYR A 147 22.71 2.79 7.76
N THR A 148 23.95 2.37 7.56
CA THR A 148 25.10 2.84 8.34
C THR A 148 25.97 3.73 7.46
N PHE A 149 26.37 4.90 7.95
CA PHE A 149 27.34 5.76 7.30
C PHE A 149 28.73 5.11 7.36
N ILE A 150 29.24 4.72 6.20
CA ILE A 150 30.53 4.02 6.05
C ILE A 150 31.62 4.94 5.53
N ASP A 151 31.23 5.96 4.76
CA ASP A 151 32.10 7.04 4.32
C ASP A 151 31.32 8.33 4.08
N SER A 152 31.95 9.49 4.25
CA SER A 152 31.37 10.80 3.92
C SER A 152 32.47 11.84 3.73
N SER A 153 32.29 12.73 2.74
CA SER A 153 33.26 13.76 2.40
C SER A 153 32.60 15.10 2.08
N LEU A 154 33.40 16.17 2.23
CA LEU A 154 33.03 17.54 1.91
C LEU A 154 34.16 18.17 1.08
N ASP A 155 33.89 18.41 -0.19
CA ASP A 155 34.81 19.10 -1.10
C ASP A 155 34.23 20.47 -1.47
N ASN A 156 34.71 21.52 -0.81
CA ASN A 156 34.11 22.85 -0.83
C ASN A 156 32.60 22.81 -0.46
N HIS A 157 31.73 23.02 -1.44
CA HIS A 157 30.27 23.00 -1.27
C HIS A 157 29.66 21.63 -1.63
N LYS A 158 30.44 20.72 -2.19
CA LYS A 158 29.98 19.39 -2.58
C LYS A 158 30.02 18.47 -1.36
N VAL A 159 28.87 17.90 -1.00
CA VAL A 159 28.75 16.91 0.05
C VAL A 159 28.45 15.53 -0.54
N LYS A 160 29.20 14.53 -0.11
CA LYS A 160 28.99 13.13 -0.47
C LYS A 160 28.76 12.31 0.79
N LEU A 161 27.64 11.61 0.84
CA LEU A 161 27.30 10.68 1.92
C LEU A 161 27.25 9.26 1.34
N THR A 162 28.02 8.35 1.89
CA THR A 162 28.04 6.94 1.51
C THR A 162 27.51 6.10 2.67
N LEU A 163 26.38 5.47 2.43
CA LEU A 163 25.67 4.64 3.40
C LEU A 163 25.60 3.20 2.92
N ALA A 164 25.69 2.23 3.83
CA ALA A 164 25.56 0.83 3.52
C ALA A 164 24.42 0.17 4.30
N LYS A 165 23.55 -0.54 3.57
CA LYS A 165 22.46 -1.36 4.10
C LYS A 165 22.99 -2.68 4.64
N GLY A 166 22.59 -3.04 5.86
CA GLY A 166 22.97 -4.32 6.48
C GLY A 166 24.48 -4.50 6.59
N ALA A 167 25.23 -3.41 6.77
CA ALA A 167 26.67 -3.43 6.78
C ALA A 167 27.21 -4.13 8.04
N ILE A 168 28.02 -5.17 7.85
CA ILE A 168 28.95 -5.65 8.86
C ILE A 168 30.15 -4.72 8.83
N ILE A 169 30.53 -4.20 9.98
CA ILE A 169 31.76 -3.43 10.16
C ILE A 169 32.63 -4.25 11.10
N ASP A 170 33.83 -4.63 10.65
CA ASP A 170 34.77 -5.41 11.44
C ASP A 170 36.21 -4.92 11.23
N LEU A 171 37.07 -5.22 12.18
CA LEU A 171 38.49 -4.91 12.16
C LEU A 171 39.28 -6.20 11.94
N LEU A 172 40.10 -6.25 10.90
CA LEU A 172 40.96 -7.40 10.58
C LEU A 172 42.41 -6.96 10.52
N ARG A 173 43.28 -7.74 11.14
CA ARG A 173 44.72 -7.59 11.03
C ARG A 173 45.23 -8.20 9.73
N GLN A 174 46.44 -7.84 9.36
CA GLN A 174 47.14 -8.49 8.26
C GLN A 174 47.21 -10.01 8.49
N GLU A 175 46.96 -10.80 7.45
CA GLU A 175 46.89 -12.28 7.47
C GLU A 175 45.70 -12.86 8.28
N GLU A 176 44.83 -12.02 8.84
CA GLU A 176 43.64 -12.49 9.54
C GLU A 176 42.56 -12.92 8.54
N LYS A 177 41.92 -14.05 8.84
CA LYS A 177 40.83 -14.66 8.06
C LYS A 177 39.58 -14.79 8.92
N LYS A 178 38.44 -14.38 8.39
CA LYS A 178 37.12 -14.50 9.04
C LYS A 178 36.03 -14.83 8.03
N ILE A 179 34.95 -15.43 8.51
CA ILE A 179 33.77 -15.77 7.73
C ILE A 179 32.64 -14.82 8.10
N TYR A 180 32.03 -14.24 7.08
CA TYR A 180 30.94 -13.27 7.18
C TYR A 180 29.70 -13.84 6.53
N THR A 181 28.59 -13.83 7.24
CA THR A 181 27.29 -14.22 6.69
C THR A 181 26.46 -12.97 6.44
N ILE A 182 25.91 -12.82 5.23
CA ILE A 182 24.95 -11.78 4.85
C ILE A 182 23.74 -12.47 4.22
N GLY A 183 22.62 -12.48 4.92
CA GLY A 183 21.44 -13.25 4.52
C GLY A 183 21.76 -14.74 4.53
N ASP A 184 21.56 -15.42 3.41
CA ASP A 184 21.84 -16.85 3.25
C ASP A 184 23.23 -17.13 2.66
N LYS A 185 24.05 -16.08 2.41
CA LYS A 185 25.36 -16.20 1.76
C LYS A 185 26.49 -16.01 2.75
N THR A 186 27.57 -16.76 2.57
CA THR A 186 28.79 -16.69 3.39
C THR A 186 29.99 -16.25 2.56
N TYR A 187 30.82 -15.38 3.13
CA TYR A 187 32.01 -14.80 2.53
C TYR A 187 33.19 -15.03 3.47
N GLU A 188 34.14 -15.84 3.05
CA GLU A 188 35.44 -15.95 3.71
C GLU A 188 36.34 -14.81 3.22
N ILE A 189 36.75 -13.94 4.13
CA ILE A 189 37.58 -12.76 3.84
C ILE A 189 38.88 -12.87 4.61
N GLU A 190 39.98 -12.81 3.85
CA GLU A 190 41.35 -12.76 4.35
C GLU A 190 41.99 -11.42 3.95
N VAL A 191 42.68 -10.76 4.89
CA VAL A 191 43.50 -9.57 4.57
C VAL A 191 44.87 -10.04 4.11
N THR A 192 45.11 -10.08 2.80
CA THR A 192 46.37 -10.62 2.26
C THR A 192 47.54 -9.68 2.42
N ASN A 193 47.31 -8.36 2.38
CA ASN A 193 48.36 -7.36 2.54
C ASN A 193 47.79 -6.02 3.01
N ILE A 194 48.51 -5.33 3.91
CA ILE A 194 48.28 -3.93 4.29
C ILE A 194 49.56 -3.15 3.95
N GLU A 195 49.52 -2.35 2.90
CA GLU A 195 50.64 -1.52 2.49
C GLU A 195 50.69 -0.23 3.33
N THR A 196 51.69 -0.15 4.21
CA THR A 196 51.88 0.97 5.15
C THR A 196 52.18 2.30 4.46
N ALA A 197 52.91 2.27 3.34
CA ALA A 197 53.31 3.49 2.62
C ALA A 197 52.13 4.21 1.94
N THR A 198 51.19 3.44 1.40
CA THR A 198 50.05 3.97 0.63
C THR A 198 48.73 3.90 1.41
N LYS A 199 48.72 3.29 2.60
CA LYS A 199 47.53 3.00 3.41
C LYS A 199 46.47 2.23 2.61
N LYS A 200 46.92 1.28 1.81
CA LYS A 200 46.07 0.43 0.98
C LYS A 200 46.07 -0.99 1.49
N ALA A 201 44.94 -1.67 1.43
CA ALA A 201 44.83 -3.08 1.74
C ALA A 201 44.28 -3.89 0.57
N LYS A 202 44.61 -5.17 0.56
CA LYS A 202 44.12 -6.13 -0.41
C LYS A 202 43.46 -7.29 0.32
N PHE A 203 42.33 -7.73 -0.20
CA PHE A 203 41.55 -8.82 0.38
C PHE A 203 41.53 -10.01 -0.57
N LYS A 204 41.31 -11.19 0.01
CA LYS A 204 40.93 -12.39 -0.72
C LYS A 204 39.56 -12.81 -0.22
N VAL A 205 38.58 -12.81 -1.11
CA VAL A 205 37.18 -13.10 -0.83
C VAL A 205 36.80 -14.40 -1.51
N ASN A 206 36.43 -15.43 -0.74
CA ASN A 206 36.14 -16.78 -1.23
C ASN A 206 37.23 -17.30 -2.20
N GLY A 207 38.49 -17.04 -1.86
CA GLY A 207 39.65 -17.44 -2.67
C GLY A 207 40.04 -16.49 -3.80
N LYS A 208 39.22 -15.50 -4.17
CA LYS A 208 39.49 -14.52 -5.24
C LYS A 208 40.03 -13.21 -4.67
N GLU A 209 41.14 -12.72 -5.21
CA GLU A 209 41.72 -11.44 -4.78
C GLU A 209 40.92 -10.23 -5.28
N THR A 210 40.81 -9.20 -4.42
CA THR A 210 40.32 -7.87 -4.77
C THR A 210 41.43 -7.04 -5.41
N GLN A 211 41.05 -5.88 -5.96
CA GLN A 211 41.97 -4.78 -6.20
C GLN A 211 42.53 -4.26 -4.87
N GLN A 212 43.58 -3.45 -4.97
CA GLN A 212 44.14 -2.76 -3.81
C GLN A 212 43.22 -1.57 -3.48
N LEU A 213 42.62 -1.59 -2.29
CA LEU A 213 41.65 -0.60 -1.82
C LEU A 213 42.31 0.31 -0.77
N GLN A 214 42.00 1.59 -0.77
CA GLN A 214 42.31 2.54 0.33
C GLN A 214 41.01 2.93 1.08
N LYS A 215 41.13 3.72 2.15
CA LYS A 215 39.97 4.29 2.85
C LYS A 215 39.00 4.96 1.86
N GLY A 216 37.72 4.57 1.93
CA GLY A 216 36.65 5.03 1.04
C GLY A 216 36.50 4.21 -0.24
N ASP A 217 37.51 3.41 -0.62
CA ASP A 217 37.37 2.51 -1.75
C ASP A 217 36.50 1.30 -1.36
N MET A 218 35.80 0.80 -2.36
CA MET A 218 34.99 -0.42 -2.26
C MET A 218 35.10 -1.21 -3.55
N GLU A 219 34.80 -2.50 -3.49
CA GLU A 219 34.71 -3.40 -4.63
C GLU A 219 33.42 -4.23 -4.53
N VAL A 220 32.69 -4.30 -5.63
CA VAL A 220 31.50 -5.15 -5.75
C VAL A 220 31.99 -6.58 -5.93
N ILE A 221 31.73 -7.43 -4.93
CA ILE A 221 32.14 -8.85 -4.96
C ILE A 221 31.03 -9.74 -5.53
N GLU A 222 29.78 -9.31 -5.40
CA GLU A 222 28.59 -9.95 -5.97
C GLU A 222 27.51 -8.88 -6.23
N THR A 223 26.48 -9.18 -7.03
CA THR A 223 25.44 -8.23 -7.50
C THR A 223 24.95 -7.25 -6.43
N ASP A 224 24.77 -7.74 -5.21
CA ASP A 224 24.29 -6.97 -4.06
C ASP A 224 25.20 -7.14 -2.83
N VAL A 225 26.51 -7.40 -3.01
CA VAL A 225 27.44 -7.38 -1.88
C VAL A 225 28.71 -6.67 -2.28
N SER A 226 29.09 -5.70 -1.46
CA SER A 226 30.34 -4.97 -1.63
C SER A 226 31.19 -5.04 -0.38
N ILE A 227 32.49 -5.21 -0.58
CA ILE A 227 33.52 -5.04 0.44
C ILE A 227 34.16 -3.67 0.26
N GLY A 228 34.45 -2.96 1.33
CA GLY A 228 35.24 -1.74 1.25
C GLY A 228 35.98 -1.43 2.54
N ILE A 229 36.78 -0.36 2.49
CA ILE A 229 37.61 0.05 3.62
C ILE A 229 37.04 1.32 4.23
N SER A 230 36.66 1.22 5.50
CA SER A 230 36.25 2.35 6.32
C SER A 230 37.44 3.05 6.99
N ASP A 231 38.49 2.31 7.35
CA ASP A 231 39.73 2.89 7.91
C ASP A 231 40.92 1.94 7.80
N VAL A 232 42.14 2.49 7.83
CA VAL A 232 43.39 1.73 7.85
C VAL A 232 44.22 2.18 9.04
N ILE A 233 44.37 1.28 10.02
CA ILE A 233 45.11 1.50 11.26
C ILE A 233 46.50 0.93 11.09
N LEU A 234 47.50 1.79 11.04
CA LEU A 234 48.90 1.38 10.88
C LEU A 234 49.56 1.20 12.25
N ASN A 235 50.32 0.13 12.41
CA ASN A 235 51.27 -0.02 13.50
C ASN A 235 52.69 0.06 12.93
N SER A 236 53.38 1.17 13.23
CA SER A 236 54.73 1.45 12.71
C SER A 236 55.82 0.53 13.26
N ASN A 237 55.55 -0.19 14.36
CA ASN A 237 56.54 -1.03 15.04
C ASN A 237 56.36 -2.52 14.76
N ASP A 238 55.21 -2.92 14.20
CA ASP A 238 54.87 -4.30 13.85
C ASP A 238 53.93 -4.29 12.63
N PRO A 239 54.43 -4.64 11.43
CA PRO A 239 53.59 -4.75 10.23
C PRO A 239 52.40 -5.70 10.42
N GLN A 240 52.55 -6.80 11.18
CA GLN A 240 51.45 -7.70 11.51
C GLN A 240 50.46 -7.13 12.53
N GLY A 241 50.84 -6.04 13.21
CA GLY A 241 49.97 -5.25 14.07
C GLY A 241 49.12 -4.21 13.32
N SER A 242 49.31 -4.05 12.01
CA SER A 242 48.45 -3.18 11.19
C SER A 242 47.10 -3.86 10.96
N ALA A 243 46.04 -3.06 10.90
CA ALA A 243 44.67 -3.54 10.76
C ALA A 243 43.86 -2.66 9.81
N VAL A 244 42.84 -3.26 9.21
CA VAL A 244 41.90 -2.59 8.32
C VAL A 244 40.51 -2.74 8.91
N LYS A 245 39.83 -1.61 9.05
CA LYS A 245 38.41 -1.58 9.36
C LYS A 245 37.67 -1.70 8.04
N LEU A 246 37.16 -2.89 7.74
CA LEU A 246 36.37 -3.12 6.54
C LEU A 246 34.89 -2.90 6.86
N PHE A 247 34.13 -2.71 5.79
CA PHE A 247 32.69 -2.95 5.81
C PHE A 247 32.33 -3.96 4.72
N LEU A 248 31.30 -4.74 5.01
CA LEU A 248 30.68 -5.66 4.08
C LEU A 248 29.17 -5.40 4.11
N GLY A 249 28.59 -4.92 3.00
CA GLY A 249 27.19 -4.47 2.97
C GLY A 249 26.40 -5.06 1.81
N ALA A 250 25.10 -5.25 2.03
CA ALA A 250 24.17 -5.80 1.04
C ALA A 250 23.75 -4.77 -0.04
N SER A 251 24.00 -3.48 0.20
CA SER A 251 23.86 -2.42 -0.81
C SER A 251 24.55 -1.17 -0.29
N VAL A 252 25.25 -0.44 -1.16
CA VAL A 252 25.90 0.84 -0.84
C VAL A 252 25.21 1.95 -1.63
N LEU A 253 24.63 2.90 -0.92
CA LEU A 253 23.99 4.10 -1.44
C LEU A 253 24.94 5.29 -1.31
N GLU A 254 25.23 5.95 -2.41
CA GLU A 254 25.98 7.20 -2.46
C GLU A 254 25.04 8.34 -2.83
N LEU A 255 24.92 9.32 -1.94
CA LEU A 255 24.12 10.52 -2.11
C LEU A 255 25.08 11.70 -2.28
N ILE A 256 25.06 12.35 -3.44
CA ILE A 256 26.01 13.41 -3.79
C ILE A 256 25.23 14.67 -4.17
N ASP A 257 25.41 15.71 -3.37
CA ASP A 257 24.92 17.05 -3.67
C ASP A 257 26.11 17.94 -4.03
N GLU A 258 26.04 18.62 -5.18
CA GLU A 258 27.12 19.47 -5.68
C GLU A 258 27.24 20.78 -4.90
N ASN A 259 26.20 21.20 -4.19
CA ASN A 259 26.18 22.42 -3.40
C ASN A 259 25.14 22.39 -2.26
N TYR A 260 25.56 22.00 -1.06
CA TYR A 260 24.65 21.89 0.09
C TYR A 260 24.07 23.22 0.60
N GLU A 261 24.59 24.36 0.15
CA GLU A 261 24.14 25.70 0.55
C GLU A 261 23.00 26.23 -0.33
N ASP A 262 22.79 25.63 -1.51
CA ASP A 262 21.71 26.04 -2.38
C ASP A 262 20.42 25.24 -2.15
N ASP A 263 19.35 25.72 -2.79
CA ASP A 263 18.04 25.11 -2.70
C ASP A 263 17.75 24.18 -3.89
N ALA A 264 18.78 23.73 -4.62
CA ALA A 264 18.63 22.95 -5.84
C ALA A 264 18.75 21.44 -5.61
N PHE A 265 18.24 20.66 -6.56
CA PHE A 265 18.45 19.22 -6.61
C PHE A 265 19.55 18.88 -7.62
N THR A 266 20.37 17.90 -7.29
CA THR A 266 21.39 17.31 -8.18
C THR A 266 20.99 15.89 -8.59
N ARG A 267 21.47 15.41 -9.74
CA ARG A 267 21.31 14.02 -10.22
C ARG A 267 22.58 13.19 -10.04
N ASP A 268 23.00 13.00 -8.80
CA ASP A 268 24.14 12.16 -8.49
C ASP A 268 23.84 11.25 -7.30
N VAL A 269 23.05 10.22 -7.60
CA VAL A 269 22.74 9.12 -6.69
C VAL A 269 23.23 7.83 -7.31
N ASN A 270 24.04 7.08 -6.56
CA ASN A 270 24.57 5.80 -7.01
C ASN A 270 24.19 4.69 -6.03
N LEU A 271 23.83 3.52 -6.54
CA LEU A 271 23.64 2.31 -5.76
C LEU A 271 24.62 1.25 -6.25
N ASN A 272 25.46 0.72 -5.37
CA ASN A 272 26.53 -0.23 -5.70
C ASN A 272 27.43 0.27 -6.86
N LYS A 273 27.78 1.58 -6.84
CA LYS A 273 28.49 2.30 -7.92
C LYS A 273 27.75 2.41 -9.26
N VAL A 274 26.49 1.97 -9.34
CA VAL A 274 25.65 2.15 -10.52
C VAL A 274 24.82 3.41 -10.33
N LYS A 275 24.91 4.33 -11.28
CA LYS A 275 24.11 5.57 -11.25
C LYS A 275 22.63 5.28 -11.42
N LEU A 276 21.80 5.96 -10.62
CA LEU A 276 20.35 5.99 -10.77
C LEU A 276 19.97 7.22 -11.62
N ASP A 277 19.82 7.04 -12.93
CA ASP A 277 19.72 8.17 -13.88
C ASP A 277 18.51 9.10 -13.66
N ASN A 278 17.44 8.56 -13.08
CA ASN A 278 16.18 9.27 -12.84
C ASN A 278 16.02 9.72 -11.37
N ALA A 279 17.08 9.59 -10.58
CA ALA A 279 17.09 9.98 -9.18
C ALA A 279 17.66 11.38 -9.00
N PHE A 280 17.02 12.14 -8.11
CA PHE A 280 17.45 13.46 -7.69
C PHE A 280 17.68 13.46 -6.18
N ILE A 281 18.68 14.20 -5.75
CA ILE A 281 19.07 14.36 -4.36
C ILE A 281 19.29 15.82 -4.03
N LYS A 282 18.89 16.21 -2.83
CA LYS A 282 19.18 17.51 -2.23
C LYS A 282 19.54 17.31 -0.77
N ILE A 283 20.68 17.85 -0.36
CA ILE A 283 21.21 17.81 1.00
C ILE A 283 21.34 19.24 1.49
N SER A 284 20.42 19.67 2.34
CA SER A 284 20.48 21.02 2.92
C SER A 284 21.35 21.00 4.17
N ALA A 285 22.48 21.71 4.15
CA ALA A 285 23.40 21.78 5.27
C ALA A 285 23.91 23.21 5.52
N SER A 286 24.60 23.40 6.64
CA SER A 286 25.30 24.65 6.96
C SER A 286 26.64 24.33 7.60
N LEU A 287 27.69 25.06 7.23
CA LEU A 287 29.02 24.93 7.80
C LEU A 287 29.26 26.07 8.80
N VAL A 288 29.50 25.72 10.07
CA VAL A 288 29.81 26.70 11.12
C VAL A 288 31.16 26.37 11.74
N GLY A 289 32.17 27.18 11.43
CA GLY A 289 33.56 26.82 11.71
C GLY A 289 33.93 25.54 10.96
N ASP A 290 34.39 24.53 11.69
CA ASP A 290 34.75 23.23 11.13
C ASP A 290 33.62 22.20 11.25
N VAL A 291 32.40 22.59 11.62
CA VAL A 291 31.30 21.63 11.84
C VAL A 291 30.24 21.78 10.77
N LEU A 292 30.09 20.76 9.92
CA LEU A 292 28.99 20.66 8.97
C LEU A 292 27.75 20.14 9.71
N LYS A 293 26.63 20.86 9.58
CA LYS A 293 25.33 20.51 10.13
C LYS A 293 24.35 20.25 8.98
N ILE A 294 24.04 18.98 8.72
CA ILE A 294 23.03 18.57 7.72
C ILE A 294 21.65 18.64 8.37
N SER A 295 20.74 19.41 7.79
CA SER A 295 19.40 19.61 8.32
C SER A 295 18.39 18.67 7.67
N ASN A 296 18.44 18.52 6.34
CA ASN A 296 17.50 17.70 5.59
C ASN A 296 18.20 16.93 4.46
N ILE A 297 17.67 15.77 4.13
CA ILE A 297 17.98 15.05 2.89
C ILE A 297 16.66 14.78 2.17
N LYS A 298 16.58 15.18 0.90
CA LYS A 298 15.40 14.98 0.04
C LYS A 298 15.81 14.20 -1.20
N TYR A 299 15.09 13.12 -1.49
CA TYR A 299 15.27 12.28 -2.66
C TYR A 299 14.01 12.27 -3.50
N ARG A 300 14.13 12.35 -4.81
CA ARG A 300 13.02 12.29 -5.77
C ARG A 300 13.32 11.32 -6.89
N LEU A 301 12.30 10.65 -7.39
CA LEU A 301 12.42 9.70 -8.49
C LEU A 301 11.45 10.07 -9.61
N THR A 302 11.95 10.12 -10.84
CA THR A 302 11.15 10.24 -12.06
C THR A 302 11.16 8.92 -12.84
N VAL A 303 10.31 8.83 -13.87
CA VAL A 303 10.29 7.68 -14.79
C VAL A 303 10.38 8.17 -16.24
N PRO A 304 11.16 7.51 -17.11
CA PRO A 304 11.39 8.00 -18.47
C PRO A 304 10.23 7.72 -19.43
N ARG A 305 9.28 6.87 -19.03
CA ARG A 305 8.07 6.52 -19.78
C ARG A 305 6.88 6.45 -18.83
N THR A 306 5.69 6.73 -19.32
CA THR A 306 4.46 6.61 -18.52
C THR A 306 4.28 5.15 -18.10
N LEU A 307 4.01 4.92 -16.82
CA LEU A 307 3.72 3.60 -16.29
C LEU A 307 2.21 3.48 -16.06
N TYR A 308 1.64 2.38 -16.54
CA TYR A 308 0.22 2.05 -16.41
C TYR A 308 0.09 0.87 -15.45
N ILE A 309 -0.12 1.16 -14.17
CA ILE A 309 -0.17 0.12 -13.14
C ILE A 309 -1.59 -0.46 -13.08
N LYS A 310 -1.70 -1.77 -13.33
CA LYS A 310 -2.97 -2.49 -13.31
C LYS A 310 -3.49 -2.73 -11.90
N ALA A 311 -4.81 -2.91 -11.79
CA ALA A 311 -5.42 -3.35 -10.56
C ALA A 311 -4.80 -4.67 -10.06
N GLY A 312 -4.42 -4.70 -8.79
CA GLY A 312 -3.69 -5.79 -8.14
C GLY A 312 -2.16 -5.68 -8.23
N GLU A 313 -1.60 -4.76 -9.01
CA GLU A 313 -0.16 -4.66 -9.24
C GLU A 313 0.47 -3.40 -8.65
N GLY A 314 1.78 -3.44 -8.40
CA GLY A 314 2.55 -2.35 -7.80
C GLY A 314 3.59 -1.74 -8.74
N VAL A 315 3.88 -0.46 -8.50
CA VAL A 315 4.83 0.37 -9.27
C VAL A 315 6.20 -0.29 -9.40
N LYS A 316 6.69 -0.93 -8.35
CA LYS A 316 8.01 -1.57 -8.30
C LYS A 316 8.25 -2.55 -9.46
N ARG A 317 7.21 -3.26 -9.89
CA ARG A 317 7.27 -4.21 -11.04
C ARG A 317 7.50 -3.53 -12.39
N TYR A 318 7.12 -2.26 -12.52
CA TYR A 318 7.14 -1.51 -13.78
C TYR A 318 8.40 -0.64 -13.95
N LEU A 319 9.17 -0.45 -12.87
CA LEU A 319 10.43 0.29 -12.87
C LEU A 319 11.54 -0.51 -13.55
N SER A 320 12.36 0.17 -14.37
CA SER A 320 13.59 -0.42 -14.94
C SER A 320 14.66 -0.68 -13.88
N GLN A 321 14.68 0.14 -12.81
CA GLN A 321 15.55 0.00 -11.65
C GLN A 321 14.70 0.02 -10.37
N PRO A 322 14.05 -1.10 -9.99
CA PRO A 322 13.18 -1.17 -8.80
C PRO A 322 13.85 -0.74 -7.49
N GLN A 323 15.17 -0.91 -7.40
CA GLN A 323 16.01 -0.46 -6.29
C GLN A 323 16.05 1.06 -6.09
N ALA A 324 15.61 1.84 -7.09
CA ALA A 324 15.52 3.30 -6.97
C ALA A 324 14.45 3.76 -5.96
N LEU A 325 13.58 2.86 -5.48
CA LEU A 325 12.69 3.15 -4.35
C LEU A 325 13.42 3.28 -2.99
N LEU A 326 14.74 3.03 -2.96
CA LEU A 326 15.66 3.10 -1.81
C LEU A 326 15.40 2.11 -0.66
N ALA A 327 14.22 1.51 -0.59
CA ALA A 327 13.87 0.51 0.41
C ALA A 327 12.84 -0.48 -0.16
N ASP A 328 12.53 -1.54 0.58
CA ASP A 328 11.49 -2.49 0.20
C ASP A 328 10.08 -1.97 0.51
N TRP A 329 9.52 -1.18 -0.39
CA TRP A 329 8.13 -0.74 -0.37
C TRP A 329 7.57 -0.60 -1.79
N ASP A 330 6.26 -0.46 -1.92
CA ASP A 330 5.58 -0.30 -3.20
C ASP A 330 4.33 0.59 -3.09
N ILE A 331 3.93 1.18 -4.22
CA ILE A 331 2.62 1.82 -4.40
C ILE A 331 1.81 0.88 -5.28
N ARG A 332 0.78 0.26 -4.71
CA ARG A 332 -0.06 -0.72 -5.38
C ARG A 332 -1.42 -0.14 -5.69
N TYR A 333 -1.86 -0.35 -6.93
CA TYR A 333 -3.24 -0.06 -7.32
C TYR A 333 -4.11 -1.28 -7.02
N ALA A 334 -5.10 -1.17 -6.14
CA ALA A 334 -6.00 -2.26 -5.77
C ALA A 334 -7.29 -2.31 -6.60
N GLY A 335 -7.48 -1.38 -7.54
CA GLY A 335 -8.69 -1.24 -8.35
C GLY A 335 -9.68 -0.21 -7.81
N LEU A 336 -10.80 -0.06 -8.49
CA LEU A 336 -11.91 0.80 -8.06
C LEU A 336 -12.77 0.13 -6.97
N GLU A 337 -13.37 0.94 -6.09
CA GLU A 337 -14.37 0.49 -5.12
C GLU A 337 -15.54 -0.19 -5.83
N ASN A 338 -15.98 -1.34 -5.30
CA ASN A 338 -17.17 -2.02 -5.80
C ASN A 338 -18.42 -1.39 -5.17
N VAL A 339 -19.20 -0.69 -5.97
CA VAL A 339 -20.45 -0.04 -5.56
C VAL A 339 -21.63 -0.65 -6.33
N ALA A 340 -22.83 -0.57 -5.75
CA ALA A 340 -24.04 -0.97 -6.47
C ALA A 340 -24.30 -0.03 -7.65
N LEU A 341 -24.79 -0.58 -8.76
CA LEU A 341 -25.03 0.15 -10.01
C LEU A 341 -26.50 0.02 -10.43
N THR A 342 -27.01 1.03 -11.14
CA THR A 342 -28.18 0.92 -12.02
C THR A 342 -27.74 1.14 -13.46
N ARG A 343 -28.50 0.63 -14.43
CA ARG A 343 -28.17 0.77 -15.86
C ARG A 343 -29.22 1.58 -16.60
N ILE A 344 -28.75 2.54 -17.37
CA ILE A 344 -29.52 3.28 -18.38
C ILE A 344 -29.08 2.75 -19.75
N LYS A 345 -30.03 2.54 -20.66
CA LYS A 345 -29.76 2.01 -22.00
C LYS A 345 -30.51 2.79 -23.05
N LEU A 346 -29.81 3.16 -24.13
CA LEU A 346 -30.44 3.49 -25.41
C LEU A 346 -30.22 2.32 -26.36
N LEU A 347 -31.31 1.61 -26.66
CA LEU A 347 -31.30 0.41 -27.48
C LEU A 347 -31.96 0.70 -28.82
N PRO A 348 -31.29 0.44 -29.95
CA PRO A 348 -31.89 0.68 -31.26
C PRO A 348 -33.01 -0.33 -31.56
N SER A 349 -33.97 0.07 -32.38
CA SER A 349 -34.96 -0.83 -32.97
C SER A 349 -34.30 -1.81 -33.93
N THR A 350 -35.02 -2.87 -34.31
CA THR A 350 -34.55 -3.81 -35.34
C THR A 350 -34.41 -3.19 -36.74
N THR A 351 -34.94 -1.99 -36.95
CA THR A 351 -34.88 -1.23 -38.20
C THR A 351 -33.87 -0.07 -38.14
N ASP A 352 -33.13 0.07 -37.04
CA ASP A 352 -32.06 1.05 -36.82
C ASP A 352 -32.50 2.54 -36.96
N ASP A 353 -33.80 2.82 -36.89
CA ASP A 353 -34.40 4.15 -37.10
C ASP A 353 -35.06 4.73 -35.83
N GLU A 354 -35.07 3.98 -34.74
CA GLU A 354 -35.70 4.35 -33.47
C GLU A 354 -34.85 3.91 -32.29
N TYR A 355 -34.86 4.66 -31.19
CA TYR A 355 -34.27 4.32 -29.90
C TYR A 355 -35.35 4.08 -28.84
N ARG A 356 -35.14 3.04 -28.04
CA ARG A 356 -35.84 2.84 -26.77
C ARG A 356 -34.93 3.22 -25.61
N LEU A 357 -35.50 3.92 -24.63
CA LEU A 357 -34.85 4.24 -23.36
C LEU A 357 -35.30 3.23 -22.30
N GLU A 358 -34.34 2.53 -21.71
CA GLU A 358 -34.55 1.64 -20.57
C GLU A 358 -33.76 2.13 -19.36
N PHE A 359 -34.41 2.29 -18.20
CA PHE A 359 -33.78 2.70 -16.95
C PHE A 359 -34.58 2.19 -15.76
N THR A 360 -33.98 2.19 -14.57
CA THR A 360 -34.70 1.95 -13.31
C THR A 360 -35.00 3.28 -12.64
N ALA A 361 -36.25 3.55 -12.31
CA ALA A 361 -36.68 4.74 -11.57
C ALA A 361 -36.32 4.63 -10.07
N PRO A 362 -36.31 5.75 -9.30
CA PRO A 362 -36.00 5.74 -7.87
C PRO A 362 -36.85 4.79 -7.01
N GLU A 363 -38.05 4.43 -7.48
CA GLU A 363 -38.95 3.48 -6.81
C GLU A 363 -38.73 2.02 -7.23
N ASP A 364 -37.54 1.69 -7.75
CA ASP A 364 -37.14 0.34 -8.19
C ASP A 364 -38.00 -0.24 -9.33
N LYS A 365 -38.72 0.61 -10.06
CA LYS A 365 -39.48 0.21 -11.25
C LYS A 365 -38.59 0.29 -12.49
N LEU A 366 -38.51 -0.81 -13.24
CA LEU A 366 -37.89 -0.83 -14.56
C LEU A 366 -38.84 -0.18 -15.57
N ILE A 367 -38.38 0.90 -16.19
CA ILE A 367 -39.09 1.64 -17.24
C ILE A 367 -38.40 1.34 -18.56
N ASN A 368 -39.18 0.96 -19.58
CA ASN A 368 -38.70 0.71 -20.93
C ASN A 368 -39.70 1.31 -21.92
N ILE A 369 -39.32 2.40 -22.58
CA ILE A 369 -40.21 3.25 -23.39
C ILE A 369 -39.61 3.57 -24.76
N PRO A 370 -40.43 3.80 -25.79
CA PRO A 370 -39.98 4.51 -26.99
C PRO A 370 -39.40 5.87 -26.60
N PHE A 371 -38.27 6.26 -27.19
CA PHE A 371 -37.59 7.50 -26.80
C PHE A 371 -37.43 8.47 -27.97
N ILE A 372 -36.71 8.12 -29.02
CA ILE A 372 -36.54 8.98 -30.20
C ILE A 372 -36.73 8.15 -31.47
N SER A 373 -37.47 8.70 -32.43
CA SER A 373 -37.65 8.15 -33.76
C SER A 373 -37.07 9.08 -34.80
N ASN A 374 -36.42 8.54 -35.82
CA ASN A 374 -36.12 9.23 -37.08
C ASN A 374 -36.89 8.58 -38.26
N LYS A 375 -37.89 7.75 -37.94
CA LYS A 375 -38.75 7.11 -38.93
C LYS A 375 -39.82 8.11 -39.37
N ASN A 376 -39.71 8.57 -40.62
CA ASN A 376 -40.49 9.65 -41.25
C ASN A 376 -40.18 11.06 -40.74
N SER A 377 -40.03 11.25 -39.43
CA SER A 377 -39.68 12.53 -38.79
C SER A 377 -38.84 12.30 -37.54
N PHE A 378 -37.94 13.25 -37.23
CA PHE A 378 -37.23 13.25 -35.96
C PHE A 378 -38.16 13.73 -34.83
N LYS A 379 -38.50 12.87 -33.88
CA LYS A 379 -39.44 13.18 -32.78
C LYS A 379 -39.20 12.31 -31.54
N PHE A 380 -39.74 12.71 -30.39
CA PHE A 380 -39.80 11.85 -29.22
C PHE A 380 -40.90 10.78 -29.37
N GLY A 381 -40.60 9.56 -28.93
CA GLY A 381 -41.46 8.39 -29.06
C GLY A 381 -41.03 7.42 -30.18
N ASP A 382 -42.00 6.76 -30.79
CA ASP A 382 -41.85 5.91 -31.98
C ASP A 382 -42.74 6.38 -33.14
N SER A 383 -42.70 5.67 -34.26
CA SER A 383 -43.52 5.98 -35.45
C SER A 383 -45.04 5.94 -35.22
N THR A 384 -45.52 5.42 -34.10
CA THR A 384 -46.94 5.25 -33.77
C THR A 384 -47.41 5.99 -32.52
N LYS A 385 -46.51 6.25 -31.57
CA LYS A 385 -46.82 6.82 -30.26
C LYS A 385 -45.78 7.86 -29.91
N ASP A 386 -46.21 9.03 -29.48
CA ASP A 386 -45.31 10.10 -29.06
C ASP A 386 -44.93 9.92 -27.58
N LEU A 387 -43.80 10.54 -27.20
CA LEU A 387 -43.39 10.68 -25.80
C LEU A 387 -43.41 12.16 -25.44
N ILE A 388 -44.28 12.52 -24.50
CA ILE A 388 -44.50 13.89 -24.05
C ILE A 388 -43.70 14.15 -22.77
N VAL A 389 -42.82 15.14 -22.83
CA VAL A 389 -41.87 15.54 -21.77
C VAL A 389 -41.97 17.03 -21.42
N VAL A 390 -42.87 17.76 -22.07
CA VAL A 390 -43.20 19.16 -21.79
C VAL A 390 -44.71 19.33 -21.75
N GLU A 391 -45.21 20.10 -20.81
CA GLU A 391 -46.62 20.43 -20.71
C GLU A 391 -47.12 21.24 -21.91
N GLY A 392 -48.45 21.27 -22.08
CA GLY A 392 -49.08 22.28 -22.93
C GLY A 392 -48.83 23.69 -22.37
N THR A 393 -49.06 24.71 -23.19
CA THR A 393 -48.99 26.13 -22.76
C THR A 393 -50.13 26.57 -21.85
N SER A 394 -51.20 25.77 -21.77
CA SER A 394 -52.37 26.03 -20.94
C SER A 394 -53.23 24.76 -20.78
N ALA A 395 -54.24 24.81 -19.91
CA ALA A 395 -55.27 23.77 -19.76
C ALA A 395 -56.09 23.47 -21.05
N THR A 396 -55.93 24.26 -22.11
CA THR A 396 -56.60 24.09 -23.41
C THR A 396 -55.63 23.79 -24.55
N ASP A 397 -54.35 23.61 -24.25
CA ASP A 397 -53.33 23.21 -25.21
C ASP A 397 -53.09 21.69 -25.12
N PHE A 398 -53.89 20.95 -25.87
CA PHE A 398 -53.94 19.48 -25.80
C PHE A 398 -52.84 18.86 -26.66
N ASN A 399 -51.81 18.33 -26.02
CA ASN A 399 -50.61 17.79 -26.66
C ASN A 399 -50.38 16.29 -26.41
N ILE A 400 -51.31 15.60 -25.75
CA ILE A 400 -51.24 14.15 -25.51
C ILE A 400 -52.39 13.46 -26.25
N ASP A 401 -52.06 12.67 -27.28
CA ASP A 401 -53.00 11.81 -27.99
C ASP A 401 -53.23 10.49 -27.24
N ARG A 402 -54.25 9.73 -27.67
CA ARG A 402 -54.50 8.39 -27.12
C ARG A 402 -53.35 7.46 -27.50
N TYR A 403 -52.88 6.70 -26.50
CA TYR A 403 -51.74 5.78 -26.54
C TYR A 403 -50.35 6.41 -26.50
N ASP A 404 -50.25 7.74 -26.48
CA ASP A 404 -48.98 8.42 -26.23
C ASP A 404 -48.49 8.14 -24.81
N TYR A 405 -47.17 8.18 -24.67
CA TYR A 405 -46.49 8.17 -23.39
C TYR A 405 -46.34 9.59 -22.89
N PHE A 406 -46.49 9.81 -21.60
CA PHE A 406 -46.14 11.08 -20.97
C PHE A 406 -45.38 10.82 -19.66
N VAL A 407 -44.40 11.68 -19.41
CA VAL A 407 -43.55 11.63 -18.22
C VAL A 407 -44.15 12.54 -17.16
N LEU A 408 -44.32 12.03 -15.94
CA LEU A 408 -44.59 12.84 -14.77
C LEU A 408 -43.37 12.85 -13.87
N THR A 409 -42.93 14.04 -13.46
CA THR A 409 -41.75 14.19 -12.60
C THR A 409 -42.03 15.13 -11.44
N THR A 410 -41.87 14.62 -10.21
CA THR A 410 -42.23 15.39 -9.00
C THR A 410 -41.28 16.55 -8.71
N ALA A 411 -40.07 16.53 -9.26
CA ALA A 411 -39.06 17.59 -9.21
C ALA A 411 -37.90 17.27 -10.15
N ASN A 412 -37.39 18.25 -10.89
CA ASN A 412 -36.21 18.10 -11.76
C ASN A 412 -34.90 18.18 -10.96
N THR A 413 -34.77 17.32 -9.95
CA THR A 413 -33.60 17.22 -9.06
C THR A 413 -33.35 15.76 -8.71
N LYS A 414 -32.18 15.46 -8.14
CA LYS A 414 -31.83 14.10 -7.69
C LYS A 414 -32.84 13.44 -6.74
N ASN A 415 -33.68 14.23 -6.07
CA ASN A 415 -34.70 13.76 -5.13
C ASN A 415 -36.08 13.57 -5.77
N GLY A 416 -36.23 13.92 -7.05
CA GLY A 416 -37.45 13.73 -7.80
C GLY A 416 -37.78 12.27 -8.03
N LYS A 417 -39.02 12.03 -8.44
CA LYS A 417 -39.51 10.71 -8.86
C LYS A 417 -40.06 10.81 -10.26
N THR A 418 -39.84 9.78 -11.06
CA THR A 418 -40.34 9.68 -12.42
C THR A 418 -41.38 8.58 -12.53
N TYR A 419 -42.51 8.92 -13.15
CA TYR A 419 -43.55 8.01 -13.56
C TYR A 419 -43.78 8.17 -15.05
N VAL A 420 -43.99 7.06 -15.76
CA VAL A 420 -44.33 7.11 -17.18
C VAL A 420 -45.63 6.35 -17.39
N LEU A 421 -46.60 7.01 -18.01
CA LEU A 421 -47.94 6.46 -18.22
C LEU A 421 -48.36 6.61 -19.68
N THR A 422 -49.35 5.82 -20.07
CA THR A 422 -50.10 5.96 -21.32
C THR A 422 -51.54 6.36 -21.06
N TYR A 423 -52.10 7.19 -21.95
CA TYR A 423 -53.53 7.46 -22.00
C TYR A 423 -54.24 6.39 -22.85
N ASP A 424 -54.90 5.42 -22.20
CA ASP A 424 -55.38 4.22 -22.90
C ASP A 424 -56.80 4.36 -23.45
N SER A 425 -57.73 4.83 -22.63
CA SER A 425 -59.14 4.91 -23.02
C SER A 425 -59.96 5.90 -22.20
N LEU A 426 -61.06 6.33 -22.79
CA LEU A 426 -62.04 7.25 -22.23
C LEU A 426 -63.44 6.69 -22.45
N ASN A 427 -64.27 6.70 -21.41
CA ASN A 427 -65.68 6.33 -21.45
C ASN A 427 -66.54 7.52 -21.02
N ASN A 428 -67.25 8.11 -21.98
CA ASN A 428 -68.09 9.30 -21.78
C ASN A 428 -69.46 8.99 -21.17
N GLU A 429 -69.87 7.72 -21.08
CA GLU A 429 -71.12 7.34 -20.43
C GLU A 429 -70.96 7.27 -18.90
N THR A 430 -69.77 6.89 -18.45
CA THR A 430 -69.42 6.72 -17.04
C THR A 430 -68.49 7.81 -16.52
N ASN A 431 -68.13 8.76 -17.38
CA ASN A 431 -67.11 9.80 -17.14
C ASN A 431 -65.83 9.23 -16.55
N THR A 432 -65.33 8.12 -17.11
CA THR A 432 -64.09 7.50 -16.64
C THR A 432 -62.99 7.54 -17.69
N ILE A 433 -61.78 7.85 -17.25
CA ILE A 433 -60.56 7.77 -18.06
C ILE A 433 -59.62 6.72 -17.45
N ILE A 434 -58.85 6.02 -18.30
CA ILE A 434 -57.91 4.99 -17.87
C ILE A 434 -56.49 5.37 -18.30
N PHE A 435 -55.60 5.42 -17.31
CA PHE A 435 -54.15 5.55 -17.51
C PHE A 435 -53.45 4.26 -17.13
N THR A 436 -52.46 3.85 -17.90
CA THR A 436 -51.63 2.68 -17.57
C THR A 436 -50.20 3.10 -17.34
N GLU A 437 -49.69 2.84 -16.14
CA GLU A 437 -48.28 3.04 -15.83
C GLU A 437 -47.43 1.98 -16.54
N VAL A 438 -46.27 2.37 -17.05
CA VAL A 438 -45.28 1.43 -17.60
C VAL A 438 -44.93 0.39 -16.53
N GLY A 439 -45.17 -0.89 -16.83
CA GLY A 439 -45.20 -1.99 -15.86
C GLY A 439 -46.58 -2.59 -15.61
N GLY A 440 -47.64 -1.99 -16.19
CA GLY A 440 -48.97 -2.59 -16.35
C GLY A 440 -50.01 -2.21 -15.28
N SER A 441 -49.68 -1.31 -14.35
CA SER A 441 -50.64 -0.85 -13.34
C SER A 441 -51.63 0.14 -13.95
N GLN A 442 -52.90 -0.24 -14.01
CA GLN A 442 -53.97 0.63 -14.53
C GLN A 442 -54.59 1.48 -13.43
N ARG A 443 -54.95 2.72 -13.78
CA ARG A 443 -55.64 3.68 -12.92
C ARG A 443 -56.89 4.16 -13.65
N SER A 444 -58.05 3.85 -13.10
CA SER A 444 -59.33 4.37 -13.58
C SER A 444 -59.73 5.58 -12.73
N ILE A 445 -59.97 6.71 -13.38
CA ILE A 445 -60.28 7.98 -12.74
C ILE A 445 -61.62 8.48 -13.26
N THR A 446 -62.52 8.86 -12.36
CA THR A 446 -63.74 9.58 -12.71
C THR A 446 -63.43 11.07 -12.90
N TYR A 447 -63.80 11.64 -14.05
CA TYR A 447 -63.65 13.06 -14.34
C TYR A 447 -65.00 13.79 -14.20
N SER A 448 -64.95 15.09 -13.94
CA SER A 448 -66.11 15.98 -13.88
C SER A 448 -66.17 16.87 -15.10
N ASN A 449 -67.34 17.46 -15.39
CA ASN A 449 -67.46 18.49 -16.41
C ASN A 449 -66.54 19.67 -16.06
N SER A 450 -65.77 20.14 -17.04
CA SER A 450 -64.88 21.28 -16.84
C SER A 450 -65.60 22.60 -17.10
N SER A 451 -65.20 23.66 -16.41
CA SER A 451 -65.68 25.03 -16.68
C SER A 451 -64.81 25.79 -17.70
N ASN A 452 -63.71 25.19 -18.17
CA ASN A 452 -62.82 25.82 -19.15
C ASN A 452 -63.40 25.70 -20.56
N GLY A 453 -63.26 26.75 -21.37
CA GLY A 453 -63.75 26.72 -22.75
C GLY A 453 -62.92 25.75 -23.60
N GLY A 454 -63.56 24.83 -24.32
CA GLY A 454 -62.88 23.83 -25.16
C GLY A 454 -62.49 22.54 -24.45
N THR A 455 -62.80 22.40 -23.15
CA THR A 455 -62.64 21.15 -22.40
C THR A 455 -64.02 20.55 -22.13
N MET A 456 -64.18 19.24 -22.35
CA MET A 456 -65.41 18.54 -21.95
C MET A 456 -65.36 18.01 -20.52
N GLY A 457 -64.16 17.78 -19.98
CA GLY A 457 -63.99 17.23 -18.65
C GLY A 457 -62.63 17.51 -18.05
N GLU A 458 -62.53 17.42 -16.73
CA GLU A 458 -61.30 17.58 -15.97
C GLU A 458 -61.26 16.62 -14.79
N GLY A 459 -60.05 16.25 -14.38
CA GLY A 459 -59.85 15.35 -13.24
C GLY A 459 -58.44 15.46 -12.67
N THR A 460 -58.14 14.59 -11.72
CA THR A 460 -56.85 14.57 -11.03
C THR A 460 -56.34 13.15 -10.88
N LEU A 461 -55.10 12.93 -11.32
CA LEU A 461 -54.34 11.71 -11.11
C LEU A 461 -53.48 11.85 -9.86
N SER A 462 -53.80 11.04 -8.84
CA SER A 462 -52.94 10.88 -7.66
C SER A 462 -51.97 9.71 -7.86
N ILE A 463 -50.67 9.99 -7.80
CA ILE A 463 -49.60 8.99 -7.91
C ILE A 463 -48.45 9.34 -6.96
N GLY A 464 -48.09 8.42 -6.07
CA GLY A 464 -47.18 8.73 -4.98
C GLY A 464 -47.71 9.88 -4.11
N ALA A 465 -46.90 10.93 -3.96
CA ALA A 465 -47.28 12.17 -3.26
C ALA A 465 -47.76 13.29 -4.22
N MET A 466 -47.76 13.03 -5.52
CA MET A 466 -48.12 13.99 -6.56
C MET A 466 -49.62 13.94 -6.86
N SER A 467 -50.16 15.10 -7.21
CA SER A 467 -51.56 15.30 -7.59
C SER A 467 -51.62 16.08 -8.89
N ALA A 468 -51.60 15.37 -10.00
CA ALA A 468 -51.48 15.93 -11.34
C ALA A 468 -52.86 16.13 -11.98
N ARG A 469 -53.20 17.37 -12.38
CA ARG A 469 -54.48 17.67 -13.04
C ARG A 469 -54.44 17.34 -14.53
N PHE A 470 -55.58 16.97 -15.09
CA PHE A 470 -55.73 16.79 -16.53
C PHE A 470 -57.05 17.38 -17.03
N TYR A 471 -57.04 17.81 -18.28
CA TYR A 471 -58.17 18.37 -19.00
C TYR A 471 -58.38 17.60 -20.30
N ILE A 472 -59.64 17.30 -20.61
CA ILE A 472 -60.04 16.50 -21.76
C ILE A 472 -60.62 17.43 -22.82
N GLU A 473 -60.04 17.41 -24.02
CA GLU A 473 -60.49 18.18 -25.17
C GLU A 473 -61.94 17.83 -25.54
N GLU A 474 -62.76 18.85 -25.80
CA GLU A 474 -64.15 18.66 -26.26
C GLU A 474 -64.22 18.05 -27.67
N ALA A 475 -63.29 18.42 -28.55
CA ALA A 475 -63.18 17.87 -29.88
C ALA A 475 -62.64 16.43 -29.87
N LEU A 476 -63.08 15.64 -30.86
CA LEU A 476 -62.45 14.34 -31.14
C LEU A 476 -61.02 14.57 -31.66
N PRO A 477 -60.03 13.75 -31.26
CA PRO A 477 -60.17 12.44 -30.59
C PRO A 477 -60.16 12.46 -29.04
N ASN A 478 -60.46 13.59 -28.41
CA ASN A 478 -60.41 13.81 -26.95
C ASN A 478 -58.99 13.69 -26.39
N ARG A 479 -58.10 14.55 -26.89
CA ARG A 479 -56.72 14.71 -26.44
C ARG A 479 -56.65 15.31 -25.03
N LEU A 480 -55.49 15.22 -24.40
CA LEU A 480 -55.29 15.72 -23.04
C LEU A 480 -54.31 16.89 -22.99
N ALA A 481 -54.59 17.82 -22.07
CA ALA A 481 -53.64 18.74 -21.48
C ALA A 481 -53.43 18.31 -20.03
N PHE A 482 -52.20 18.30 -19.55
CA PHE A 482 -51.83 17.63 -18.29
C PHE A 482 -50.79 18.45 -17.54
N ASP A 483 -51.00 18.59 -16.24
CA ASP A 483 -50.07 19.11 -15.24
C ASP A 483 -49.09 17.97 -14.90
N LEU A 484 -47.95 17.95 -15.60
CA LEU A 484 -47.02 16.84 -15.60
C LEU A 484 -46.06 16.87 -14.39
N ASN A 485 -45.87 18.01 -13.74
CA ASN A 485 -45.03 18.16 -12.55
C ASN A 485 -45.83 18.15 -11.22
N GLY A 486 -47.15 18.33 -11.28
CA GLY A 486 -48.08 18.34 -10.14
C GLY A 486 -48.11 19.65 -9.34
N ASP A 487 -47.68 20.78 -9.91
CA ASP A 487 -47.66 22.09 -9.25
C ASP A 487 -48.99 22.85 -9.34
N SER A 488 -50.00 22.24 -9.95
CA SER A 488 -51.36 22.73 -10.15
C SER A 488 -51.57 23.71 -11.31
N ASP A 489 -50.61 23.87 -12.23
CA ASP A 489 -50.86 24.51 -13.51
C ASP A 489 -50.43 23.67 -14.72
N VAL A 490 -50.62 24.22 -15.92
CA VAL A 490 -50.22 23.60 -17.20
C VAL A 490 -49.56 24.72 -17.98
N ALA A 491 -48.24 24.84 -17.90
CA ALA A 491 -47.54 26.08 -18.24
C ALA A 491 -46.22 25.89 -19.00
N SER A 492 -46.14 24.84 -19.84
CA SER A 492 -44.95 24.46 -20.61
C SER A 492 -43.75 24.07 -19.75
N ASP A 493 -44.00 23.57 -18.54
CA ASP A 493 -42.95 23.01 -17.71
C ASP A 493 -42.34 21.75 -18.33
N GLN A 494 -41.04 21.59 -18.10
CA GLN A 494 -40.25 20.46 -18.57
C GLN A 494 -40.18 19.37 -17.50
N MET A 495 -40.19 18.11 -17.93
CA MET A 495 -40.05 16.96 -17.05
C MET A 495 -38.75 16.22 -17.36
N ASP A 496 -37.80 16.28 -16.41
CA ASP A 496 -36.59 15.46 -16.47
C ASP A 496 -36.88 14.03 -16.04
N ILE A 497 -36.09 13.08 -16.51
CA ILE A 497 -36.17 11.68 -16.07
C ILE A 497 -35.18 11.47 -14.92
N ILE A 498 -35.69 11.15 -13.74
CA ILE A 498 -34.87 10.82 -12.57
C ILE A 498 -34.64 9.31 -12.56
N VAL A 499 -33.38 8.90 -12.52
CA VAL A 499 -32.99 7.50 -12.44
C VAL A 499 -32.65 7.10 -11.00
N LYS A 500 -32.69 5.79 -10.72
CA LYS A 500 -32.23 5.23 -9.46
C LYS A 500 -30.79 5.68 -9.17
N GLY A 501 -30.52 6.12 -7.94
CA GLY A 501 -29.23 6.72 -7.58
C GLY A 501 -29.17 8.24 -7.73
N GLY A 502 -30.21 8.87 -8.28
CA GLY A 502 -30.35 10.33 -8.29
C GLY A 502 -29.80 11.04 -9.53
N GLY A 503 -29.36 10.29 -10.55
CA GLY A 503 -29.00 10.88 -11.84
C GLY A 503 -30.22 11.55 -12.50
N VAL A 504 -30.03 12.78 -12.98
CA VAL A 504 -31.07 13.59 -13.65
C VAL A 504 -30.80 13.56 -15.14
N LEU A 505 -31.66 12.90 -15.89
CA LEU A 505 -31.59 12.82 -17.35
C LEU A 505 -32.49 13.92 -17.96
N ASP A 506 -31.85 14.98 -18.45
CA ASP A 506 -32.53 16.09 -19.13
C ASP A 506 -32.87 15.66 -20.56
N VAL A 507 -34.18 15.51 -20.80
CA VAL A 507 -34.78 15.08 -22.06
C VAL A 507 -35.41 16.24 -22.85
N GLY A 508 -35.13 17.48 -22.47
CA GLY A 508 -35.34 18.68 -23.28
C GLY A 508 -36.60 19.49 -22.98
N ALA A 509 -36.54 20.76 -23.35
CA ALA A 509 -37.60 21.77 -23.13
C ALA A 509 -38.61 21.89 -24.28
N THR A 510 -38.72 20.88 -25.15
CA THR A 510 -39.72 20.84 -26.24
C THR A 510 -40.16 19.41 -26.54
N ASN A 511 -41.42 19.21 -26.92
CA ASN A 511 -41.91 17.91 -27.42
C ASN A 511 -41.53 17.63 -28.89
N ALA A 512 -40.93 18.60 -29.59
CA ALA A 512 -40.53 18.49 -31.00
C ALA A 512 -39.01 18.66 -31.14
N PRO A 513 -38.21 17.64 -30.78
CA PRO A 513 -36.76 17.71 -30.90
C PRO A 513 -36.32 17.72 -32.37
N ALA A 514 -35.11 18.18 -32.63
CA ALA A 514 -34.48 18.14 -33.95
C ALA A 514 -33.08 17.51 -33.84
N ALA A 515 -32.62 16.84 -34.88
CA ALA A 515 -31.25 16.32 -34.94
C ALA A 515 -30.25 17.43 -35.35
N PRO A 516 -29.05 17.47 -34.76
CA PRO A 516 -28.60 16.66 -33.62
C PRO A 516 -29.29 17.09 -32.31
N TYR A 517 -29.52 16.13 -31.41
CA TYR A 517 -30.20 16.31 -30.14
C TYR A 517 -29.30 15.89 -28.98
N ASP A 518 -29.07 16.79 -28.02
CA ASP A 518 -28.24 16.49 -26.84
C ASP A 518 -29.10 15.98 -25.69
N LEU A 519 -28.83 14.73 -25.28
CA LEU A 519 -29.34 14.14 -24.04
C LEU A 519 -28.28 14.34 -22.96
N THR A 520 -28.64 14.96 -21.82
CA THR A 520 -27.66 15.16 -20.74
C THR A 520 -28.02 14.38 -19.48
N LEU A 521 -27.01 13.79 -18.84
CA LEU A 521 -27.14 13.09 -17.56
C LEU A 521 -26.32 13.84 -16.51
N THR A 522 -27.00 14.40 -15.52
CA THR A 522 -26.38 15.20 -14.46
C THR A 522 -26.39 14.46 -13.13
N THR A 523 -25.21 14.34 -12.51
CA THR A 523 -25.03 13.98 -11.11
C THR A 523 -24.88 15.25 -10.29
N ASP A 524 -25.73 15.41 -9.29
CA ASP A 524 -25.71 16.59 -8.42
C ASP A 524 -24.40 16.66 -7.62
N GLY A 525 -23.82 17.87 -7.51
CA GLY A 525 -22.56 18.09 -6.80
C GLY A 525 -22.58 17.62 -5.35
N THR A 526 -23.73 17.67 -4.67
CA THR A 526 -23.87 17.20 -3.27
C THR A 526 -23.80 15.67 -3.11
N GLN A 527 -23.65 14.92 -4.20
CA GLN A 527 -23.37 13.48 -4.18
C GLN A 527 -21.87 13.17 -4.16
N PHE A 528 -21.00 14.16 -4.44
CA PHE A 528 -19.56 14.01 -4.35
C PHE A 528 -19.08 14.22 -2.92
N GLU A 529 -17.97 13.58 -2.56
CA GLU A 529 -17.31 13.77 -1.26
C GLU A 529 -16.77 15.20 -1.12
N GLU A 530 -16.07 15.70 -2.14
CA GLU A 530 -15.30 16.94 -2.04
C GLU A 530 -15.74 18.06 -2.98
N SER A 531 -16.36 17.69 -4.10
CA SER A 531 -16.84 18.66 -5.07
C SER A 531 -18.25 19.11 -4.71
N THR A 532 -18.56 20.39 -4.94
CA THR A 532 -19.95 20.87 -4.93
C THR A 532 -20.46 21.16 -6.34
N THR A 533 -19.64 20.97 -7.38
CA THR A 533 -20.04 21.18 -8.77
C THR A 533 -20.67 19.90 -9.31
N ALA A 534 -21.82 20.04 -9.95
CA ALA A 534 -22.45 18.93 -10.65
C ALA A 534 -21.56 18.43 -11.80
N GLU A 535 -21.64 17.12 -12.06
CA GLU A 535 -21.03 16.49 -13.22
C GLU A 535 -22.12 16.21 -14.25
N THR A 536 -21.95 16.70 -15.47
CA THR A 536 -22.91 16.51 -16.57
C THR A 536 -22.24 15.79 -17.72
N LEU A 537 -22.80 14.65 -18.11
CA LEU A 537 -22.43 13.91 -19.32
C LEU A 537 -23.40 14.26 -20.45
N THR A 538 -22.89 14.41 -21.67
CA THR A 538 -23.71 14.73 -22.86
C THR A 538 -23.59 13.64 -23.92
N PHE A 539 -24.73 13.14 -24.36
CA PHE A 539 -24.87 12.16 -25.43
C PHE A 539 -25.61 12.80 -26.61
N THR A 540 -24.89 13.07 -27.70
CA THR A 540 -25.49 13.70 -28.89
C THR A 540 -26.08 12.64 -29.82
N ILE A 541 -27.41 12.63 -29.94
CA ILE A 541 -28.17 11.75 -30.84
C ILE A 541 -28.26 12.43 -32.21
N GLN A 542 -27.96 11.71 -33.27
CA GLN A 542 -27.83 12.25 -34.63
C GLN A 542 -28.42 11.30 -35.68
N THR A 543 -28.58 11.80 -36.90
CA THR A 543 -28.97 10.99 -38.06
C THR A 543 -27.71 10.59 -38.83
N SER A 544 -27.47 9.30 -39.02
CA SER A 544 -26.24 8.81 -39.66
C SER A 544 -26.40 8.58 -41.18
N GLN A 545 -27.58 8.14 -41.64
CA GLN A 545 -27.93 7.98 -43.06
C GLN A 545 -29.45 8.02 -43.27
N ALA A 546 -30.00 8.95 -44.05
CA ALA A 546 -31.43 9.10 -44.40
C ALA A 546 -32.42 8.89 -43.24
N THR A 547 -32.75 7.64 -42.90
CA THR A 547 -33.67 7.25 -41.80
C THR A 547 -32.97 6.67 -40.56
N ARG A 548 -31.70 6.28 -40.63
CA ARG A 548 -30.97 5.62 -39.54
C ARG A 548 -30.56 6.60 -38.44
N ILE A 549 -30.83 6.22 -37.19
CA ILE A 549 -30.42 6.95 -36.00
C ILE A 549 -29.04 6.50 -35.52
N GLY A 550 -28.33 7.36 -34.80
CA GLY A 550 -27.03 7.05 -34.21
C GLY A 550 -26.68 8.02 -33.08
N ILE A 551 -25.54 7.79 -32.46
CA ILE A 551 -25.01 8.58 -31.35
C ILE A 551 -23.61 9.06 -31.76
N SER A 552 -23.26 10.30 -31.40
CA SER A 552 -21.91 10.81 -31.60
C SER A 552 -20.89 9.97 -30.83
N ASN A 553 -19.80 9.60 -31.49
CA ASN A 553 -18.65 8.96 -30.82
C ASN A 553 -17.86 9.93 -29.93
N THR A 554 -18.19 11.22 -29.95
CA THR A 554 -17.64 12.22 -29.01
C THR A 554 -18.66 12.45 -27.90
N LEU A 555 -18.40 11.90 -26.72
CA LEU A 555 -19.23 12.07 -25.54
C LEU A 555 -18.76 13.30 -24.74
N GLY A 556 -19.69 14.16 -24.33
CA GLY A 556 -19.40 15.34 -23.52
C GLY A 556 -19.28 14.98 -22.03
N GLY A 557 -18.40 15.68 -21.31
CA GLY A 557 -18.26 15.54 -19.86
C GLY A 557 -17.53 14.29 -19.37
N VAL A 558 -17.09 13.41 -20.28
CA VAL A 558 -16.33 12.20 -19.94
C VAL A 558 -15.20 11.97 -20.94
N THR A 559 -14.01 11.65 -20.44
CA THR A 559 -12.91 11.21 -21.30
C THR A 559 -13.15 9.77 -21.73
N THR A 560 -13.16 9.54 -23.05
CA THR A 560 -13.42 8.22 -23.63
C THR A 560 -12.22 7.69 -24.39
N VAL A 561 -12.10 6.38 -24.44
CA VAL A 561 -11.16 5.65 -25.28
C VAL A 561 -11.90 4.69 -26.20
N THR A 562 -11.44 4.61 -27.45
CA THR A 562 -11.99 3.67 -28.42
C THR A 562 -11.20 2.37 -28.37
N SER A 563 -11.89 1.27 -28.07
CA SER A 563 -11.31 -0.07 -28.16
C SER A 563 -11.10 -0.51 -29.61
N SER A 564 -10.36 -1.60 -29.82
CA SER A 564 -10.18 -2.22 -31.14
C SER A 564 -11.47 -2.75 -31.77
N GLU A 565 -12.55 -2.87 -31.00
CA GLU A 565 -13.87 -3.35 -31.45
C GLU A 565 -14.86 -2.19 -31.71
N ASN A 566 -14.39 -0.95 -31.84
CA ASN A 566 -15.22 0.26 -32.01
C ASN A 566 -16.16 0.56 -30.83
N HIS A 567 -15.84 0.06 -29.63
CA HIS A 567 -16.49 0.50 -28.39
C HIS A 567 -15.83 1.80 -27.92
N VAL A 568 -16.62 2.86 -27.76
CA VAL A 568 -16.20 4.10 -27.11
C VAL A 568 -16.57 4.00 -25.63
N ILE A 569 -15.57 3.84 -24.77
CA ILE A 569 -15.75 3.57 -23.33
C ILE A 569 -15.14 4.70 -22.52
N GLY A 570 -15.80 5.12 -21.45
CA GLY A 570 -15.27 6.12 -20.52
C GLY A 570 -15.78 5.91 -19.10
N ILE A 571 -15.07 6.50 -18.13
CA ILE A 571 -15.51 6.56 -16.74
C ILE A 571 -15.42 8.01 -16.26
N SER A 572 -16.51 8.53 -15.68
CA SER A 572 -16.57 9.89 -15.12
C SER A 572 -15.91 9.99 -13.75
N ASN A 573 -15.78 11.20 -13.19
CA ASN A 573 -15.21 11.38 -11.84
C ASN A 573 -16.13 10.81 -10.75
N TYR A 574 -17.44 10.80 -10.96
CA TYR A 574 -18.39 10.12 -10.06
C TYR A 574 -18.28 8.59 -10.14
N GLY A 575 -17.72 8.06 -11.23
CA GLY A 575 -17.64 6.63 -11.52
C GLY A 575 -18.73 6.14 -12.49
N ILE A 576 -19.38 7.02 -13.24
CA ILE A 576 -20.34 6.62 -14.28
C ILE A 576 -19.56 5.99 -15.42
N LYS A 577 -19.80 4.71 -15.70
CA LYS A 577 -19.19 4.03 -16.84
C LYS A 577 -20.11 4.12 -18.05
N VAL A 578 -19.59 4.68 -19.14
CA VAL A 578 -20.27 4.76 -20.44
C VAL A 578 -19.64 3.76 -21.40
N ASP A 579 -20.48 3.04 -22.14
CA ASP A 579 -20.08 2.09 -23.18
C ASP A 579 -20.97 2.30 -24.40
N LEU A 580 -20.42 2.95 -25.42
CA LEU A 580 -21.06 3.18 -26.71
C LEU A 580 -20.49 2.19 -27.72
N THR A 581 -21.31 1.24 -28.14
CA THR A 581 -20.99 0.34 -29.25
C THR A 581 -21.37 1.02 -30.55
N SER A 582 -20.38 1.53 -31.28
CA SER A 582 -20.60 2.23 -32.55
C SER A 582 -20.58 1.27 -33.74
N SER A 583 -21.49 1.45 -34.70
CA SER A 583 -21.57 0.63 -35.91
C SER A 583 -21.59 1.46 -37.19
N THR A 584 -21.04 0.91 -38.28
CA THR A 584 -21.07 1.57 -39.60
C THR A 584 -22.35 1.26 -40.37
N ASP A 585 -22.94 0.07 -40.15
CA ASP A 585 -24.08 -0.46 -40.88
C ASP A 585 -25.38 -0.47 -40.06
N LYS A 586 -25.31 -0.35 -38.72
CA LYS A 586 -26.45 -0.37 -37.79
C LYS A 586 -26.49 0.90 -36.94
N ALA A 587 -27.59 1.09 -36.21
CA ALA A 587 -27.65 2.12 -35.18
C ALA A 587 -26.79 1.73 -33.97
N ASP A 588 -26.26 2.74 -33.28
CA ASP A 588 -25.35 2.55 -32.15
C ASP A 588 -26.11 2.07 -30.90
N THR A 589 -25.42 1.44 -29.96
CA THR A 589 -26.01 1.09 -28.64
C THR A 589 -25.25 1.82 -27.54
N LEU A 590 -25.98 2.51 -26.65
CA LEU A 590 -25.39 3.17 -25.48
C LEU A 590 -25.82 2.47 -24.20
N LEU A 591 -24.85 2.05 -23.41
CA LEU A 591 -25.03 1.56 -22.05
C LEU A 591 -24.35 2.52 -21.07
N VAL A 592 -25.07 2.92 -20.04
CA VAL A 592 -24.54 3.78 -18.96
C VAL A 592 -24.78 3.08 -17.63
N ASP A 593 -23.69 2.66 -16.98
CA ASP A 593 -23.70 2.14 -15.62
C ASP A 593 -23.53 3.30 -14.64
N TYR A 594 -24.64 3.65 -13.99
CA TYR A 594 -24.71 4.74 -13.03
C TYR A 594 -24.57 4.20 -11.60
N PRO A 595 -23.55 4.62 -10.84
CA PRO A 595 -23.33 4.11 -9.49
C PRO A 595 -24.28 4.75 -8.47
N LEU A 596 -24.72 3.97 -7.48
CA LEU A 596 -25.62 4.46 -6.42
C LEU A 596 -24.91 5.31 -5.35
N SER A 597 -23.58 5.32 -5.38
CA SER A 597 -22.69 6.16 -4.57
C SER A 597 -21.41 6.41 -5.35
N GLN A 598 -20.72 7.53 -5.11
CA GLN A 598 -19.44 7.83 -5.78
C GLN A 598 -18.46 6.65 -5.70
N VAL A 599 -17.77 6.37 -6.81
CA VAL A 599 -16.71 5.35 -6.89
C VAL A 599 -15.36 5.98 -6.59
N PHE A 600 -14.61 5.36 -5.68
CA PHE A 600 -13.25 5.77 -5.33
C PHE A 600 -12.21 4.78 -5.83
N ALA A 601 -11.02 5.27 -6.14
CA ALA A 601 -9.87 4.45 -6.46
C ALA A 601 -9.16 3.98 -5.18
N LYS A 602 -8.77 2.70 -5.13
CA LYS A 602 -7.97 2.18 -4.01
C LYS A 602 -6.51 2.10 -4.38
N VAL A 603 -5.71 3.00 -3.82
CA VAL A 603 -4.25 2.92 -3.85
C VAL A 603 -3.75 2.53 -2.47
N VAL A 604 -2.73 1.68 -2.40
CA VAL A 604 -2.16 1.18 -1.15
C VAL A 604 -0.65 1.38 -1.19
N ILE A 605 -0.09 1.95 -0.12
CA ILE A 605 1.36 1.93 0.11
C ILE A 605 1.67 0.69 0.94
N ASP A 606 2.33 -0.28 0.34
CA ASP A 606 2.76 -1.50 1.00
C ASP A 606 4.22 -1.34 1.45
N ALA A 607 4.48 -1.48 2.74
CA ALA A 607 5.83 -1.72 3.22
C ALA A 607 6.13 -3.21 3.07
N GLY A 608 7.18 -3.53 2.33
CA GLY A 608 7.70 -4.89 2.27
C GLY A 608 8.14 -5.37 3.64
N THR A 609 8.42 -6.66 3.78
CA THR A 609 8.80 -7.26 5.08
C THR A 609 10.11 -6.72 5.64
N GLY A 610 10.79 -5.82 4.90
CA GLY A 610 11.99 -5.13 5.32
C GLY A 610 12.99 -6.16 5.78
N ALA A 611 13.30 -7.11 4.88
CA ALA A 611 14.08 -8.30 5.20
C ALA A 611 15.31 -7.87 6.01
N LYS A 612 15.27 -8.14 7.33
CA LYS A 612 16.42 -7.95 8.19
C LYS A 612 17.45 -8.93 7.67
N VAL A 613 18.41 -8.41 6.93
CA VAL A 613 19.54 -9.19 6.45
C VAL A 613 20.26 -9.70 7.70
N THR A 614 20.15 -10.99 7.97
CA THR A 614 20.84 -11.61 9.10
C THR A 614 22.33 -11.51 8.84
N THR A 615 23.05 -10.86 9.73
CA THR A 615 24.50 -10.73 9.63
C THR A 615 25.18 -11.40 10.80
N SER A 616 26.18 -12.23 10.54
CA SER A 616 27.01 -12.83 11.59
C SER A 616 28.46 -12.89 11.17
N VAL A 617 29.37 -12.78 12.14
CA VAL A 617 30.80 -12.95 11.96
C VAL A 617 31.24 -14.20 12.73
N ALA A 618 31.93 -15.11 12.06
CA ALA A 618 32.55 -16.29 12.66
C ALA A 618 34.05 -16.30 12.34
N GLN A 619 34.87 -16.80 13.26
CA GLN A 619 36.27 -17.11 12.94
C GLN A 619 36.31 -18.29 11.97
N SER A 620 37.22 -18.25 10.99
CA SER A 620 37.44 -19.38 10.09
C SER A 620 37.98 -20.57 10.87
N THR A 621 37.31 -21.72 10.81
CA THR A 621 37.68 -22.95 11.51
C THR A 621 38.69 -23.80 10.73
N GLU A 622 39.61 -23.17 10.00
CA GLU A 622 40.65 -23.92 9.27
C GLU A 622 41.76 -24.25 10.27
N THR A 623 41.69 -25.45 10.84
CA THR A 623 42.64 -25.99 11.80
C THR A 623 44.02 -26.15 11.16
N GLN A 624 45.04 -25.52 11.74
CA GLN A 624 46.40 -25.60 11.23
C GLN A 624 47.24 -26.49 12.14
N CYS A 625 47.42 -27.75 11.74
CA CYS A 625 48.11 -28.80 12.51
C CYS A 625 49.63 -28.62 12.70
N SER A 626 50.17 -27.40 12.56
CA SER A 626 51.62 -27.12 12.63
C SER A 626 51.94 -25.64 12.92
N ASN A 627 51.04 -24.87 13.56
CA ASN A 627 51.20 -23.44 13.80
C ASN A 627 51.68 -23.09 15.23
N GLY A 628 51.88 -24.08 16.11
CA GLY A 628 52.38 -23.91 17.48
C GLY A 628 51.33 -23.37 18.45
N LYS A 629 50.05 -23.38 18.08
CA LYS A 629 48.91 -22.97 18.93
C LYS A 629 47.91 -24.13 19.02
N GLN A 630 46.95 -24.01 19.93
CA GLN A 630 45.84 -24.96 20.03
C GLN A 630 44.61 -24.33 19.39
N ASP A 631 44.21 -24.81 18.21
CA ASP A 631 43.02 -24.36 17.47
C ASP A 631 41.72 -25.00 18.02
N VAL A 632 40.54 -24.54 17.56
CA VAL A 632 39.23 -24.82 18.19
C VAL A 632 38.86 -26.32 18.27
N ASP A 633 39.29 -27.14 17.31
CA ASP A 633 39.03 -28.58 17.29
C ASP A 633 40.23 -29.43 17.74
N GLU A 634 41.38 -28.83 18.05
CA GLU A 634 42.56 -29.54 18.53
C GLU A 634 42.46 -29.89 20.01
N THR A 635 42.84 -31.11 20.38
CA THR A 635 42.86 -31.56 21.78
C THR A 635 44.19 -31.28 22.48
N GLY A 636 45.20 -30.81 21.74
CA GLY A 636 46.50 -30.35 22.21
C GLY A 636 47.15 -29.41 21.18
N ILE A 637 48.32 -28.84 21.47
CA ILE A 637 49.00 -27.91 20.54
C ILE A 637 49.38 -28.69 19.27
N ASP A 638 48.86 -28.28 18.11
CA ASP A 638 49.08 -28.90 16.79
C ASP A 638 48.62 -30.37 16.68
N CYS A 639 47.69 -30.84 17.53
CA CYS A 639 47.23 -32.24 17.51
C CYS A 639 45.79 -32.45 17.98
N GLY A 640 45.16 -33.54 17.51
CA GLY A 640 43.78 -33.89 17.83
C GLY A 640 42.73 -33.19 16.96
N GLY A 641 41.47 -33.61 17.07
CA GLY A 641 40.42 -33.15 16.17
C GLY A 641 40.63 -33.63 14.74
N SER A 642 40.73 -32.67 13.80
CA SER A 642 41.06 -32.91 12.39
C SER A 642 42.57 -33.11 12.13
N CYS A 643 43.43 -32.85 13.12
CA CYS A 643 44.87 -33.09 13.08
C CYS A 643 45.23 -34.51 13.54
N SER A 644 46.50 -34.91 13.37
CA SER A 644 46.96 -36.19 13.88
C SER A 644 46.66 -36.31 15.38
N ALA A 645 46.13 -37.47 15.80
CA ALA A 645 45.73 -37.69 17.18
C ALA A 645 46.86 -37.31 18.14
N CYS A 646 46.53 -36.57 19.20
CA CYS A 646 47.52 -36.25 20.21
C CYS A 646 48.11 -37.53 20.84
N PRO A 647 49.43 -37.57 21.07
CA PRO A 647 50.03 -38.65 21.81
C PRO A 647 49.39 -38.77 23.20
N THR A 648 48.99 -39.98 23.56
CA THR A 648 48.22 -40.27 24.77
C THR A 648 49.13 -40.41 25.97
N CYS A 649 49.69 -39.30 26.43
CA CYS A 649 50.67 -39.23 27.51
C CYS A 649 50.10 -39.41 28.93
N THR A 650 48.92 -40.03 29.07
CA THR A 650 48.18 -40.23 30.34
C THR A 650 47.21 -41.42 30.30
N ASP A 651 47.28 -42.29 29.28
CA ASP A 651 46.33 -43.40 29.08
C ASP A 651 46.74 -44.71 29.76
N ASN A 652 47.83 -44.68 30.53
CA ASN A 652 48.47 -45.81 31.20
C ASN A 652 48.95 -46.92 30.24
N LEU A 653 49.14 -46.61 28.96
CA LEU A 653 49.66 -47.54 27.96
C LEU A 653 50.93 -46.98 27.33
N LYS A 654 52.00 -47.77 27.28
CA LYS A 654 53.22 -47.39 26.57
C LYS A 654 53.01 -47.50 25.05
N ASN A 655 52.50 -46.44 24.42
CA ASN A 655 52.23 -46.38 22.99
C ASN A 655 52.89 -45.13 22.36
N GLN A 656 52.65 -44.89 21.06
CA GLN A 656 52.97 -43.62 20.37
C GLN A 656 54.40 -43.05 20.54
N GLY A 657 55.41 -43.90 20.79
CA GLY A 657 56.81 -43.51 20.90
C GLY A 657 57.30 -43.15 22.31
N GLU A 658 56.52 -43.46 23.35
CA GLU A 658 56.87 -43.20 24.75
C GLU A 658 58.07 -44.00 25.29
N ALA A 659 58.80 -43.42 26.27
CA ALA A 659 59.93 -44.09 26.93
C ALA A 659 59.48 -45.01 28.08
N GLY A 660 58.42 -44.65 28.79
CA GLY A 660 57.71 -45.43 29.81
C GLY A 660 56.21 -45.19 29.70
N ILE A 661 55.39 -45.83 30.53
CA ILE A 661 53.94 -45.62 30.49
C ILE A 661 53.64 -44.14 30.77
N ASP A 662 53.05 -43.43 29.81
CA ASP A 662 52.66 -42.02 29.90
C ASP A 662 53.85 -41.06 30.13
N CYS A 663 55.06 -41.44 29.72
CA CYS A 663 56.25 -40.62 29.94
C CYS A 663 57.37 -40.86 28.92
N GLY A 664 58.14 -39.81 28.64
CA GLY A 664 59.23 -39.75 27.68
C GLY A 664 58.80 -39.89 26.22
N GLY A 665 59.74 -39.75 25.28
CA GLY A 665 59.40 -39.66 23.86
C GLY A 665 58.68 -38.34 23.53
N PRO A 666 57.53 -38.34 22.84
CA PRO A 666 56.74 -37.13 22.58
C PRO A 666 56.03 -36.57 23.84
N CYS A 667 56.11 -37.26 24.98
CA CYS A 667 55.44 -36.86 26.20
C CYS A 667 56.26 -35.89 27.06
N PRO A 668 55.66 -34.77 27.53
CA PRO A 668 56.36 -33.77 28.35
C PRO A 668 56.89 -34.33 29.68
N LYS A 669 56.27 -35.41 30.19
CA LYS A 669 56.61 -36.05 31.47
C LYS A 669 57.84 -36.94 31.30
N ILE A 670 58.89 -36.73 32.09
CA ILE A 670 60.09 -37.58 32.10
C ILE A 670 59.88 -38.75 33.07
N CYS A 671 60.17 -39.99 32.64
CA CYS A 671 59.95 -41.18 33.46
C CYS A 671 60.89 -41.23 34.67
N SER A 672 60.32 -41.32 35.88
CA SER A 672 61.02 -41.60 37.14
C SER A 672 60.32 -42.74 37.89
N ALA A 673 61.10 -43.52 38.64
CA ALA A 673 60.65 -44.75 39.30
C ALA A 673 59.96 -44.48 40.64
N GLU A 674 58.93 -45.29 40.90
CA GLU A 674 58.17 -45.45 42.16
C GLU A 674 57.28 -44.27 42.59
N GLU A 675 55.95 -44.40 42.43
CA GLU A 675 54.98 -44.69 43.51
C GLU A 675 53.51 -44.59 43.02
N GLU A 676 52.64 -45.34 43.70
CA GLU A 676 51.18 -45.49 43.51
C GLU A 676 50.38 -44.20 43.85
N GLN A 677 49.16 -44.03 43.28
CA GLN A 677 47.86 -43.95 44.03
C GLN A 677 46.67 -43.23 43.32
N VAL A 678 45.51 -43.91 43.42
CA VAL A 678 44.10 -43.47 43.67
C VAL A 678 43.38 -42.48 42.73
N GLN A 679 42.26 -42.96 42.16
CA GLN A 679 41.29 -42.22 41.33
C GLN A 679 40.20 -41.51 42.18
N GLU A 680 40.11 -40.18 42.08
CA GLU A 680 39.05 -39.35 42.68
C GLU A 680 37.70 -39.47 41.94
N CYS A 681 36.59 -39.48 42.67
CA CYS A 681 35.22 -39.46 42.15
C CYS A 681 34.66 -38.03 42.22
N SER A 682 34.39 -37.41 41.06
CA SER A 682 33.85 -36.05 40.91
C SER A 682 32.31 -35.99 41.00
N GLY A 683 31.72 -36.75 41.92
CA GLY A 683 30.26 -36.90 42.04
C GLY A 683 29.83 -37.62 43.32
N CYS A 684 28.59 -38.11 43.37
CA CYS A 684 28.07 -38.79 44.55
C CYS A 684 28.41 -40.28 44.53
N LEU A 685 28.96 -40.79 45.63
CA LEU A 685 29.30 -42.20 45.76
C LEU A 685 28.07 -43.01 46.22
N GLN A 686 27.53 -43.87 45.35
CA GLN A 686 26.42 -44.76 45.67
C GLN A 686 26.93 -46.19 45.91
N THR A 687 26.49 -46.82 47.00
CA THR A 687 26.78 -48.24 47.29
C THR A 687 25.62 -49.09 46.79
N LEU A 688 25.87 -49.98 45.83
CA LEU A 688 24.89 -50.93 45.31
C LEU A 688 24.78 -52.16 46.24
N GLU A 689 23.67 -52.90 46.17
CA GLU A 689 23.56 -54.18 46.87
C GLU A 689 24.69 -55.13 46.43
N LYS A 690 25.41 -55.70 47.41
CA LYS A 690 26.72 -56.39 47.33
C LYS A 690 27.98 -55.50 47.42
N GLY A 691 27.88 -54.27 47.92
CA GLY A 691 29.05 -53.51 48.39
C GLY A 691 29.93 -52.89 47.30
N LYS A 692 29.47 -52.89 46.04
CA LYS A 692 30.15 -52.23 44.92
C LYS A 692 29.82 -50.74 44.92
N LYS A 693 30.84 -49.87 45.00
CA LYS A 693 30.73 -48.41 44.96
C LYS A 693 30.71 -47.93 43.51
N SER A 694 29.75 -47.09 43.15
CA SER A 694 29.64 -46.44 41.83
C SER A 694 29.62 -44.92 42.01
N CYS A 695 30.31 -44.20 41.13
CA CYS A 695 30.37 -42.72 41.15
C CYS A 695 29.27 -42.16 40.24
N LEU A 696 28.33 -41.40 40.79
CA LEU A 696 27.26 -40.73 40.05
C LEU A 696 27.67 -39.30 39.72
N PRO A 697 27.60 -38.85 38.45
CA PRO A 697 27.84 -37.45 38.10
C PRO A 697 26.86 -36.49 38.81
N PHE A 698 27.30 -35.25 39.04
CA PHE A 698 26.43 -34.20 39.57
C PHE A 698 25.17 -34.01 38.71
N GLY A 699 24.03 -33.87 39.38
CA GLY A 699 22.71 -33.74 38.76
C GLY A 699 22.00 -35.04 38.41
N THR A 700 22.65 -36.20 38.59
CA THR A 700 22.00 -37.50 38.39
C THR A 700 20.89 -37.72 39.44
N THR A 701 19.69 -38.09 38.99
CA THR A 701 18.56 -38.42 39.86
C THR A 701 18.47 -39.93 40.09
N VAL A 702 18.28 -40.34 41.35
CA VAL A 702 18.08 -41.74 41.74
C VAL A 702 16.86 -41.82 42.66
N GLY A 703 15.74 -42.30 42.11
CA GLY A 703 14.46 -42.38 42.83
C GLY A 703 13.93 -41.00 43.19
N THR A 704 13.89 -40.66 44.48
CA THR A 704 13.44 -39.34 44.99
C THR A 704 14.59 -38.44 45.40
N LEU A 705 15.84 -38.81 45.09
CA LEU A 705 17.06 -38.09 45.43
C LEU A 705 17.77 -37.61 44.16
N TYR A 706 18.55 -36.54 44.25
CA TYR A 706 19.48 -36.09 43.20
C TYR A 706 20.88 -35.88 43.78
N CYS A 707 21.90 -36.06 42.95
CA CYS A 707 23.28 -35.78 43.33
C CYS A 707 23.56 -34.27 43.26
N ASP A 708 23.72 -33.62 44.41
CA ASP A 708 24.02 -32.19 44.47
C ASP A 708 25.50 -31.90 44.21
N LYS A 709 25.84 -30.63 43.99
CA LYS A 709 27.22 -30.17 43.75
C LYS A 709 28.17 -30.41 44.95
N ALA A 710 27.66 -30.77 46.12
CA ALA A 710 28.47 -31.11 47.29
C ALA A 710 28.80 -32.61 47.37
N GLY A 711 28.38 -33.41 46.38
CA GLY A 711 28.66 -34.85 46.30
C GLY A 711 27.72 -35.68 47.17
N LEU A 712 26.57 -35.11 47.57
CA LEU A 712 25.59 -35.77 48.42
C LEU A 712 24.29 -36.06 47.64
N LEU A 713 23.70 -37.22 47.92
CA LEU A 713 22.35 -37.55 47.45
C LEU A 713 21.33 -36.87 48.36
N VAL A 714 20.61 -35.88 47.83
CA VAL A 714 19.64 -35.07 48.58
C VAL A 714 18.23 -35.18 47.97
N PRO A 715 17.14 -35.00 48.74
CA PRO A 715 15.78 -35.14 48.22
C PRO A 715 15.41 -34.12 47.13
N LEU A 716 14.60 -34.56 46.16
CA LEU A 716 13.98 -33.69 45.16
C LEU A 716 13.08 -32.63 45.82
N LYS A 717 13.22 -31.39 45.37
CA LYS A 717 12.50 -30.22 45.87
C LYS A 717 11.04 -30.23 45.44
N LYS A 718 10.16 -29.74 46.31
CA LYS A 718 8.70 -29.67 46.06
C LYS A 718 8.34 -28.43 45.24
N ASN A 719 7.15 -28.43 44.64
CA ASN A 719 6.65 -27.25 43.91
C ASN A 719 6.65 -26.00 44.82
N GLY A 720 7.21 -24.89 44.31
CA GLY A 720 7.36 -23.61 44.99
C GLY A 720 8.71 -23.38 45.66
N GLU A 721 9.53 -24.42 45.86
CA GLU A 721 10.88 -24.30 46.43
C GLU A 721 11.89 -23.78 45.40
N SER A 722 12.91 -23.06 45.88
CA SER A 722 13.93 -22.46 45.02
C SER A 722 14.81 -23.50 44.34
N CYS A 723 15.00 -23.37 43.03
CA CYS A 723 15.82 -24.26 42.22
C CYS A 723 16.76 -23.47 41.30
N SER A 724 17.89 -24.08 40.95
CA SER A 724 18.80 -23.54 39.92
C SER A 724 18.76 -24.36 38.64
N GLN A 725 18.46 -25.66 38.74
CA GLN A 725 18.35 -26.57 37.61
C GLN A 725 17.10 -27.46 37.73
N ALA A 726 16.57 -27.90 36.59
CA ALA A 726 15.31 -28.65 36.51
C ALA A 726 15.35 -30.01 37.24
N TYR A 727 16.52 -30.67 37.27
CA TYR A 727 16.71 -31.96 37.95
C TYR A 727 16.61 -31.88 39.47
N GLU A 728 16.65 -30.68 40.06
CA GLU A 728 16.46 -30.48 41.50
C GLU A 728 14.99 -30.61 41.91
N CYS A 729 14.05 -30.53 40.95
CA CYS A 729 12.63 -30.41 41.20
C CYS A 729 11.88 -31.73 40.97
N LYS A 730 10.94 -32.05 41.86
CA LYS A 730 10.02 -33.18 41.68
C LYS A 730 9.12 -33.03 40.44
N SER A 731 8.88 -31.79 39.98
CA SER A 731 8.16 -31.47 38.75
C SER A 731 9.01 -31.57 37.48
N GLU A 732 10.32 -31.85 37.60
CA GLU A 732 11.29 -31.80 36.50
C GLU A 732 11.34 -30.45 35.76
N ARG A 733 10.87 -29.37 36.42
CA ARG A 733 10.79 -28.02 35.85
C ARG A 733 11.17 -26.98 36.89
N CYS A 734 12.13 -26.14 36.52
CA CYS A 734 12.57 -24.97 37.27
C CYS A 734 12.31 -23.72 36.42
N GLU A 735 11.27 -22.96 36.73
CA GLU A 735 10.90 -21.73 36.02
C GLU A 735 11.02 -20.54 36.99
N GLU A 736 11.65 -19.46 36.55
CA GLU A 736 11.90 -18.25 37.38
C GLU A 736 12.59 -18.55 38.74
N GLY A 737 13.41 -19.61 38.79
CA GLY A 737 14.12 -20.02 40.01
C GLY A 737 13.26 -20.76 41.04
N LYS A 738 12.06 -21.24 40.69
CA LYS A 738 11.21 -22.07 41.55
C LYS A 738 10.73 -23.36 40.86
N CYS A 739 10.56 -24.42 41.65
CA CYS A 739 10.09 -25.71 41.14
C CYS A 739 8.58 -25.65 40.80
N GLY A 740 8.21 -26.08 39.59
CA GLY A 740 6.80 -26.22 39.17
C GLY A 740 6.13 -24.93 38.70
N ARG A 741 4.91 -25.04 38.17
CA ARG A 741 4.19 -23.96 37.49
C ARG A 741 3.50 -23.03 38.50
N THR A 742 3.93 -21.78 38.62
CA THR A 742 3.20 -20.75 39.36
C THR A 742 2.04 -20.23 38.51
N MET A 743 0.79 -20.59 38.84
CA MET A 743 -0.36 -19.86 38.29
C MET A 743 -0.37 -18.45 38.86
N THR A 744 -0.04 -17.46 38.04
CA THR A 744 -0.06 -16.05 38.44
C THR A 744 -1.51 -15.56 38.50
N PHE A 745 -1.80 -14.70 39.49
CA PHE A 745 -3.11 -14.07 39.69
C PHE A 745 -3.59 -13.32 38.42
N SER A 746 -2.66 -12.83 37.61
CA SER A 746 -2.90 -12.20 36.31
C SER A 746 -3.56 -13.14 35.29
N LEU A 747 -3.22 -14.43 35.30
CA LEU A 747 -3.80 -15.42 34.38
C LEU A 747 -5.26 -15.76 34.75
N LEU A 748 -5.59 -15.71 36.04
CA LEU A 748 -6.96 -15.87 36.55
C LEU A 748 -7.86 -14.68 36.15
N LEU A 749 -7.32 -13.46 36.21
CA LEU A 749 -8.02 -12.25 35.76
C LEU A 749 -8.26 -12.24 34.25
N MET A 750 -7.27 -12.66 33.45
CA MET A 750 -7.39 -12.67 32.00
C MET A 750 -8.42 -13.70 31.52
N ASN A 751 -8.44 -14.90 32.11
CA ASN A 751 -9.44 -15.91 31.80
C ASN A 751 -10.85 -15.51 32.28
N GLY A 752 -10.97 -14.82 33.42
CA GLY A 752 -12.25 -14.27 33.89
C GLY A 752 -12.81 -13.20 32.95
N ALA A 753 -11.97 -12.30 32.43
CA ALA A 753 -12.38 -11.26 31.50
C ALA A 753 -12.86 -11.83 30.15
N ILE A 754 -12.20 -12.88 29.64
CA ILE A 754 -12.59 -13.56 28.40
C ILE A 754 -13.95 -14.24 28.55
N ILE A 755 -14.21 -14.91 29.67
CA ILE A 755 -15.51 -15.56 29.94
C ILE A 755 -16.63 -14.53 30.03
N LEU A 756 -16.39 -13.38 30.67
CA LEU A 756 -17.37 -12.29 30.76
C LEU A 756 -17.70 -11.72 29.37
N LEU A 757 -16.69 -11.54 28.51
CA LEU A 757 -16.85 -11.02 27.16
C LEU A 757 -17.65 -11.98 26.26
N VAL A 758 -17.41 -13.28 26.38
CA VAL A 758 -18.20 -14.31 25.67
C VAL A 758 -19.67 -14.31 26.13
N LEU A 759 -19.93 -14.15 27.43
CA LEU A 759 -21.30 -14.08 27.95
C LEU A 759 -22.04 -12.81 27.48
N ILE A 760 -21.35 -11.68 27.36
CA ILE A 760 -21.91 -10.43 26.81
C ILE A 760 -22.24 -10.60 25.33
N ILE A 761 -21.34 -11.19 24.54
CA ILE A 761 -21.58 -11.48 23.12
C ILE A 761 -22.78 -12.42 22.96
N LEU A 762 -22.85 -13.49 23.76
CA LEU A 762 -23.99 -14.41 23.74
C LEU A 762 -25.31 -13.72 24.12
N TYR A 763 -25.29 -12.80 25.09
CA TYR A 763 -26.47 -12.01 25.46
C TYR A 763 -26.95 -11.11 24.31
N TYR A 764 -26.05 -10.39 23.63
CA TYR A 764 -26.40 -9.53 22.50
C TYR A 764 -26.89 -10.32 21.29
N VAL A 765 -26.27 -11.47 21.00
CA VAL A 765 -26.74 -12.38 19.94
C VAL A 765 -28.15 -12.90 20.26
N PHE A 766 -28.43 -13.26 21.50
CA PHE A 766 -29.77 -13.71 21.91
C PHE A 766 -30.82 -12.59 21.90
N ALA A 767 -30.41 -11.34 22.18
CA ALA A 767 -31.27 -10.16 22.12
C ALA A 767 -31.58 -9.71 20.68
N LEU A 768 -30.69 -9.99 19.72
CA LEU A 768 -30.90 -9.73 18.29
C LEU A 768 -31.72 -10.82 17.58
N LEU A 769 -31.83 -12.01 18.18
CA LEU A 769 -32.62 -13.15 17.68
C LEU A 769 -34.06 -13.19 18.24
N LYS A 770 -34.42 -12.27 19.14
CA LYS A 770 -35.79 -12.00 19.58
C LYS A 770 -36.30 -10.74 18.89
#